data_AF-A0A815NAX1-F1
#
_entry.id   AF-A0A815NAX1-F1
#
_cell.length_a   1.000
_cell.length_b   1.000
_cell.length_c   1.000
_cell.angle_alpha   90.00
_cell.angle_beta   90.00
_cell.angle_gamma   90.00
#
_symmetry.space_group_name_H-M   'P 1'
#
loop_
_entity.id
_entity.type
_entity.pdbx_description
1 polymer ?
#
loop_
_entity_poly.entity_id
_entity_poly.type
_entity_poly.pdbx_seq_one_letter_code
_entity_poly.pdbx_strand_id
1 'polypeptide(L)'
;MPEDIRKTHVLTTIANYFGFDQDSISSLYNHRALGNFLDDANCPLLSATRGHKHSVDLANEIKTNEGTQSLVQFKVRPDIITPENVHTNIFLSSMVDSPLDSLYYIVKSIFTPAIRDDKSSNSSNQQIQTSLNELEQVLRAAGKKSNKSSIGNVFHPKDEIDYWSNIARDTSSKDKDIDRAKYFLELFDPVKADFNKLENLSFVQLLDVIDKAQDVYDELWKQVEYDEYPEQRMKHLLSITSHAFVQAIQKQLITIDLWLDSKDSMKNREYIRNSITICERWSLAVEQLTGTYWRNYNPHLWKGEVFKPTYLLQFKKRLNEIISIRSSYEQSMRFSSSVNKENLSAKKVFAPFMNFNAIQIDSYTDSQWYFATNQFENLMGNTDRDVAKQLREHFQRIRSNPQQMLVDFKRYSDLIQRETIRKELASERELLLGQLESDIRSLTDELNNLTNGRIGIGGNKKSITRGVNRTIIAASLDASRQIETKVDNIINDGEKLLGDLTGYARVSSLAKQLKQDLIDWRKDKFHEWCQDTIRAIDDPKQELSLETSGRLMELNSSDGKLRVLYGDRLVTLLNEVRQLSSLGYDIPSKINKCVDIGKKFYQYGVELQAIAHFYNTIDTEMIPSQQSMMLDLAKAFESLVKDPKVSQRGGGRDASGQITWDNPEQLTRYISTLRGTAEKLKTENLKLRRHHLTIQQIVCSLMNTDLLREPHKWHQQVQDIRKIMDTLTNEGYSAKNMKPWRSFWDRQLYKALDLQYTNGLKALNENLPDIKIDLIFGEKTIQYKLPSSLQAQSSIEAIKATYYREMKRFLSIPLTFKGCSDVSSSGKHLIFQSIMSLHSDDIIACFYTSNELFLRLEHGLDQFKEWIVLGQVNIEELVEKNLQDVEDWERNFRALKIRGQDAEKLPNEVRYDCFVVNINPLKLTIENQLRRLHDSMLNYLKRSIIRDANIIDTFVDQGFENLKDRPQTLDEISESYKKHEELNFKRKDILPLYQRLESKNKLLRSVAGSGHEQLIELQTKLDKFESMMDSHIEMINDQKDSLKKNIQTRYETFANECEKVKLRWQQFRPREQDMEDEKKCRESLKLVRDKEKEIQDLMKQKEKIIEEFKLFGMTEPSFQDLDEVSNDIAQIKNVWGGYEK
;
A
#
# COMPACT_ATOMS: atom_id res chain seq x y z
N MET A 1 -116.30 -15.05 -11.87
CA MET A 1 -115.57 -14.88 -13.14
C MET A 1 -114.11 -15.20 -12.83
N PRO A 2 -113.45 -16.13 -13.55
CA PRO A 2 -112.03 -16.34 -13.36
C PRO A 2 -111.32 -15.02 -13.66
N GLU A 3 -110.57 -14.48 -12.70
CA GLU A 3 -109.74 -13.30 -12.93
C GLU A 3 -108.80 -13.61 -14.09
N ASP A 4 -108.96 -12.89 -15.19
CA ASP A 4 -108.06 -12.92 -16.32
C ASP A 4 -106.66 -12.50 -15.84
N ILE A 5 -105.82 -13.49 -15.61
CA ILE A 5 -104.43 -13.37 -15.10
C ILE A 5 -103.64 -12.37 -15.94
N ARG A 6 -103.96 -12.26 -17.24
CA ARG A 6 -103.31 -11.34 -18.18
C ARG A 6 -103.57 -9.88 -17.80
N LYS A 7 -104.82 -9.54 -17.49
CA LYS A 7 -105.24 -8.19 -17.07
C LYS A 7 -104.64 -7.84 -15.72
N THR A 8 -104.68 -8.79 -14.77
CA THR A 8 -104.12 -8.59 -13.44
C THR A 8 -102.62 -8.30 -13.51
N HIS A 9 -101.85 -9.00 -14.36
CA HIS A 9 -100.42 -8.75 -14.51
C HIS A 9 -100.09 -7.34 -15.04
N VAL A 10 -100.79 -6.90 -16.09
CA VAL A 10 -100.60 -5.57 -16.69
C VAL A 10 -100.91 -4.47 -15.68
N LEU A 11 -102.03 -4.59 -14.97
CA LEU A 11 -102.47 -3.61 -13.98
C LEU A 11 -101.58 -3.58 -12.73
N THR A 12 -101.09 -4.73 -12.26
CA THR A 12 -100.14 -4.79 -11.12
C THR A 12 -98.81 -4.13 -11.46
N THR A 13 -98.36 -4.26 -12.71
CA THR A 13 -97.12 -3.63 -13.18
C THR A 13 -97.24 -2.11 -13.23
N ILE A 14 -98.40 -1.60 -13.67
CA ILE A 14 -98.72 -0.17 -13.64
C ILE A 14 -98.80 0.34 -12.20
N ALA A 15 -99.41 -0.44 -11.29
CA ALA A 15 -99.52 -0.12 -9.87
C ALA A 15 -98.15 0.06 -9.21
N ASN A 16 -97.26 -0.92 -9.40
CA ASN A 16 -95.91 -0.92 -8.82
C ASN A 16 -95.05 0.24 -9.34
N TYR A 17 -95.14 0.56 -10.63
CA TYR A 17 -94.35 1.64 -11.21
C TYR A 17 -94.76 3.02 -10.67
N PHE A 18 -96.06 3.27 -10.50
CA PHE A 18 -96.56 4.57 -10.02
C PHE A 18 -96.73 4.65 -8.49
N GLY A 19 -96.57 3.53 -7.78
CA GLY A 19 -96.74 3.43 -6.32
C GLY A 19 -98.20 3.48 -5.86
N PHE A 20 -99.13 2.89 -6.63
CA PHE A 20 -100.56 2.83 -6.33
C PHE A 20 -100.97 1.47 -5.71
N ASP A 21 -101.98 1.47 -4.83
CA ASP A 21 -102.56 0.23 -4.27
C ASP A 21 -103.44 -0.49 -5.31
N GLN A 22 -103.41 -1.83 -5.35
CA GLN A 22 -104.14 -2.65 -6.35
C GLN A 22 -105.65 -2.34 -6.43
N ASP A 23 -106.29 -1.97 -5.32
CA ASP A 23 -107.73 -1.67 -5.26
C ASP A 23 -108.12 -0.43 -6.09
N SER A 24 -107.24 0.55 -6.20
CA SER A 24 -107.48 1.81 -6.93
C SER A 24 -107.52 1.62 -8.45
N ILE A 25 -106.92 0.54 -8.95
CA ILE A 25 -106.75 0.22 -10.38
C ILE A 25 -107.81 -0.79 -10.87
N SER A 26 -108.62 -1.36 -9.98
CA SER A 26 -109.73 -2.28 -10.31
C SER A 26 -110.75 -1.70 -11.30
N SER A 27 -110.93 -0.37 -11.31
CA SER A 27 -111.78 0.37 -12.26
C SER A 27 -111.31 0.27 -13.72
N LEU A 28 -110.02 -0.02 -13.96
CA LEU A 28 -109.41 -0.14 -15.28
C LEU A 28 -109.50 -1.56 -15.86
N TYR A 29 -110.03 -2.53 -15.11
CA TYR A 29 -110.14 -3.94 -15.53
C TYR A 29 -111.02 -4.14 -16.79
N ASN A 30 -112.02 -3.28 -16.96
CA ASN A 30 -112.95 -3.27 -18.10
C ASN A 30 -112.58 -2.20 -19.16
N HIS A 31 -111.41 -1.57 -19.06
CA HIS A 31 -111.02 -0.49 -19.96
C HIS A 31 -110.80 -1.01 -21.39
N ARG A 32 -111.40 -0.32 -22.38
CA ARG A 32 -111.37 -0.74 -23.79
C ARG A 32 -109.95 -0.85 -24.36
N ALA A 33 -109.07 0.08 -23.98
CA ALA A 33 -107.66 0.07 -24.37
C ALA A 33 -106.93 -1.22 -23.91
N LEU A 34 -107.19 -1.66 -22.68
CA LEU A 34 -106.61 -2.88 -22.11
C LEU A 34 -107.12 -4.14 -22.82
N GLY A 35 -108.42 -4.20 -23.10
CA GLY A 35 -109.02 -5.30 -23.88
C GLY A 35 -108.46 -5.38 -25.30
N ASN A 36 -108.40 -4.24 -26.00
CA ASN A 36 -107.80 -4.17 -27.34
C ASN A 36 -106.33 -4.59 -27.34
N PHE A 37 -105.54 -4.16 -26.35
CA PHE A 37 -104.14 -4.58 -26.25
C PHE A 37 -104.00 -6.08 -26.00
N LEU A 38 -104.86 -6.72 -25.21
CA LEU A 38 -104.74 -8.15 -24.94
C LEU A 38 -105.26 -9.03 -26.09
N ASP A 39 -106.39 -8.65 -26.68
CA ASP A 39 -107.16 -9.52 -27.59
C ASP A 39 -106.97 -9.20 -29.08
N ASP A 40 -106.52 -7.98 -29.46
CA ASP A 40 -106.20 -7.62 -30.85
C ASP A 40 -104.71 -7.85 -31.17
N ALA A 41 -104.44 -8.65 -32.20
CA ALA A 41 -103.08 -8.89 -32.69
C ALA A 41 -102.46 -7.64 -33.34
N ASN A 42 -103.29 -6.74 -33.89
CA ASN A 42 -102.85 -5.52 -34.57
C ASN A 42 -102.65 -4.33 -33.63
N CYS A 43 -102.90 -4.48 -32.33
CA CYS A 43 -102.67 -3.45 -31.33
C CYS A 43 -101.39 -3.74 -30.53
N PRO A 44 -100.22 -3.17 -30.91
CA PRO A 44 -98.94 -3.53 -30.31
C PRO A 44 -98.59 -2.75 -29.04
N LEU A 45 -99.35 -1.71 -28.66
CA LEU A 45 -98.93 -0.76 -27.63
C LEU A 45 -100.07 -0.40 -26.66
N LEU A 46 -99.69 -0.24 -25.39
CA LEU A 46 -100.51 0.26 -24.29
C LEU A 46 -99.68 1.27 -23.49
N SER A 47 -100.08 2.53 -23.50
CA SER A 47 -99.50 3.58 -22.67
C SER A 47 -100.36 3.80 -21.42
N ALA A 48 -99.70 3.88 -20.27
CA ALA A 48 -100.28 4.27 -19.00
C ALA A 48 -99.65 5.60 -18.57
N THR A 49 -100.45 6.66 -18.53
CA THR A 49 -100.01 7.98 -18.09
C THR A 49 -100.62 8.30 -16.74
N ARG A 50 -99.83 8.90 -15.84
CA ARG A 50 -100.35 9.40 -14.56
C ARG A 50 -101.06 10.73 -14.77
N GLY A 51 -102.38 10.75 -14.61
CA GLY A 51 -103.20 11.96 -14.66
C GLY A 51 -103.10 12.79 -13.38
N HIS A 52 -103.59 14.04 -13.44
CA HIS A 52 -103.77 14.86 -12.24
C HIS A 52 -104.90 14.28 -11.38
N LYS A 53 -104.58 13.88 -10.13
CA LYS A 53 -105.46 13.24 -9.11
C LYS A 53 -105.44 11.71 -9.05
N HIS A 54 -104.25 11.09 -9.09
CA HIS A 54 -104.08 9.65 -8.84
C HIS A 54 -104.89 8.72 -9.78
N SER A 55 -105.39 9.23 -10.90
CA SER A 55 -105.98 8.43 -11.96
C SER A 55 -104.90 8.01 -12.96
N VAL A 56 -105.02 6.80 -13.49
CA VAL A 56 -104.18 6.31 -14.60
C VAL A 56 -105.04 6.27 -15.85
N ASP A 57 -104.60 6.95 -16.90
CA ASP A 57 -105.26 6.92 -18.19
C ASP A 57 -104.57 5.89 -19.10
N LEU A 58 -105.34 4.96 -19.66
CA LEU A 58 -104.86 3.93 -20.58
C LEU A 58 -105.19 4.32 -22.02
N ALA A 59 -104.18 4.38 -22.88
CA ALA A 59 -104.36 4.63 -24.31
C ALA A 59 -103.53 3.65 -25.15
N ASN A 60 -103.99 3.36 -26.38
CA ASN A 60 -103.24 2.53 -27.33
C ASN A 60 -102.29 3.38 -28.21
N GLU A 61 -102.20 4.68 -27.92
CA GLU A 61 -101.31 5.65 -28.57
C GLU A 61 -100.45 6.35 -27.50
N ILE A 62 -99.27 6.82 -27.87
CA ILE A 62 -98.39 7.57 -26.97
C ILE A 62 -98.87 9.03 -26.97
N LYS A 63 -99.42 9.48 -25.84
CA LYS A 63 -99.73 10.90 -25.60
C LYS A 63 -98.69 11.48 -24.64
N THR A 64 -97.83 12.35 -25.14
CA THR A 64 -96.80 13.03 -24.34
C THR A 64 -97.33 14.36 -23.80
N ASN A 65 -97.60 14.42 -22.49
CA ASN A 65 -97.83 15.68 -21.79
C ASN A 65 -96.57 16.02 -20.97
N GLU A 66 -96.05 17.25 -21.11
CA GLU A 66 -94.85 17.71 -20.41
C GLU A 66 -95.01 17.54 -18.89
N GLY A 67 -94.04 16.87 -18.26
CA GLY A 67 -93.99 16.65 -16.81
C GLY A 67 -94.81 15.47 -16.27
N THR A 68 -95.28 14.56 -17.13
CA THR A 68 -95.96 13.32 -16.68
C THR A 68 -95.08 12.08 -16.85
N GLN A 69 -94.90 11.32 -15.77
CA GLN A 69 -94.31 9.98 -15.86
C GLN A 69 -95.27 9.06 -16.62
N SER A 70 -94.76 8.40 -17.65
CA SER A 70 -95.55 7.46 -18.46
C SER A 70 -94.86 6.11 -18.54
N LEU A 71 -95.65 5.05 -18.44
CA LEU A 71 -95.21 3.67 -18.59
C LEU A 71 -95.80 3.14 -19.89
N VAL A 72 -94.95 2.76 -20.83
CA VAL A 72 -95.35 2.20 -22.12
C VAL A 72 -95.08 0.70 -22.12
N GLN A 73 -96.13 -0.07 -22.39
CA GLN A 73 -96.10 -1.50 -22.61
C GLN A 73 -96.26 -1.77 -24.10
N PHE A 74 -95.41 -2.62 -24.68
CA PHE A 74 -95.56 -3.01 -26.08
C PHE A 74 -95.32 -4.51 -26.29
N LYS A 75 -95.92 -5.06 -27.34
CA LYS A 75 -95.78 -6.46 -27.75
C LYS A 75 -94.53 -6.64 -28.61
N VAL A 76 -93.74 -7.67 -28.31
CA VAL A 76 -92.55 -8.03 -29.10
C VAL A 76 -92.95 -8.74 -30.41
N ARG A 77 -94.05 -9.49 -30.42
CA ARG A 77 -94.64 -10.15 -31.59
C ARG A 77 -96.13 -9.80 -31.70
N PRO A 78 -96.66 -9.57 -32.93
CA PRO A 78 -98.07 -9.24 -33.17
C PRO A 78 -98.97 -10.48 -33.01
N ASP A 79 -99.10 -10.95 -31.76
CA ASP A 79 -99.89 -12.11 -31.37
C ASP A 79 -100.91 -11.73 -30.27
N ILE A 80 -101.96 -12.55 -30.15
CA ILE A 80 -102.92 -12.45 -29.04
C ILE A 80 -102.22 -12.90 -27.76
N ILE A 81 -102.34 -12.15 -26.68
CA ILE A 81 -101.65 -12.45 -25.43
C ILE A 81 -102.41 -13.59 -24.73
N THR A 82 -101.79 -14.76 -24.59
CA THR A 82 -102.30 -15.90 -23.79
C THR A 82 -101.64 -15.89 -22.40
N PRO A 83 -102.23 -16.52 -21.36
CA PRO A 83 -101.66 -16.55 -20.01
C PRO A 83 -100.21 -17.08 -19.93
N GLU A 84 -99.79 -17.91 -20.88
CA GLU A 84 -98.40 -18.41 -20.96
C GLU A 84 -97.42 -17.41 -21.60
N ASN A 85 -97.90 -16.52 -22.47
CA ASN A 85 -97.06 -15.58 -23.23
C ASN A 85 -97.00 -14.17 -22.63
N VAL A 86 -97.72 -13.89 -21.55
CA VAL A 86 -97.78 -12.56 -20.90
C VAL A 86 -96.38 -12.06 -20.50
N HIS A 87 -95.55 -12.91 -19.89
CA HIS A 87 -94.25 -12.51 -19.36
C HIS A 87 -93.16 -12.42 -20.43
N THR A 88 -93.33 -13.10 -21.56
CA THR A 88 -92.31 -13.18 -22.62
C THR A 88 -92.57 -12.17 -23.75
N ASN A 89 -93.83 -11.81 -23.98
CA ASN A 89 -94.20 -10.96 -25.12
C ASN A 89 -94.44 -9.49 -24.75
N ILE A 90 -94.64 -9.14 -23.48
CA ILE A 90 -94.84 -7.75 -23.04
C ILE A 90 -93.52 -7.14 -22.58
N PHE A 91 -93.09 -6.06 -23.22
CA PHE A 91 -91.92 -5.28 -22.81
C PHE A 91 -92.34 -3.94 -22.20
N LEU A 92 -91.59 -3.47 -21.20
CA LEU A 92 -91.89 -2.27 -20.41
C LEU A 92 -90.83 -1.19 -20.65
N SER A 93 -91.27 0.03 -20.91
CA SER A 93 -90.39 1.21 -21.01
C SER A 93 -90.96 2.38 -20.22
N SER A 94 -90.14 2.93 -19.32
CA SER A 94 -90.45 4.13 -18.53
C SER A 94 -89.99 5.39 -19.25
N MET A 95 -90.87 6.38 -19.39
CA MET A 95 -90.54 7.69 -19.94
C MET A 95 -90.72 8.77 -18.85
N VAL A 96 -89.68 9.59 -18.66
CA VAL A 96 -89.58 10.70 -17.71
C VAL A 96 -89.50 12.02 -18.48
N ASP A 97 -90.44 12.92 -18.17
CA ASP A 97 -90.56 14.33 -18.61
C ASP A 97 -90.63 14.60 -20.12
N SER A 98 -89.57 14.27 -20.86
CA SER A 98 -89.42 14.48 -22.30
C SER A 98 -89.02 13.17 -23.00
N PRO A 99 -89.61 12.84 -24.16
CA PRO A 99 -89.21 11.67 -24.94
C PRO A 99 -87.74 11.74 -25.37
N LEU A 100 -87.20 12.95 -25.59
CA LEU A 100 -85.80 13.13 -25.98
C LEU A 100 -84.83 12.86 -24.82
N ASP A 101 -85.15 13.32 -23.61
CA ASP A 101 -84.32 13.09 -22.43
C ASP A 101 -84.41 11.65 -21.98
N SER A 102 -85.61 11.06 -21.99
CA SER A 102 -85.81 9.63 -21.74
C SER A 102 -85.00 8.77 -22.72
N LEU A 103 -85.04 9.09 -24.01
CA LEU A 103 -84.29 8.37 -25.02
C LEU A 103 -82.78 8.60 -24.86
N TYR A 104 -82.34 9.82 -24.51
CA TYR A 104 -80.94 10.09 -24.17
C TYR A 104 -80.47 9.26 -22.98
N TYR A 105 -81.22 9.23 -21.87
CA TYR A 105 -80.85 8.44 -20.69
C TYR A 105 -80.89 6.95 -20.97
N ILE A 106 -81.91 6.44 -21.64
CA ILE A 106 -82.03 5.01 -22.00
C ILE A 106 -80.87 4.59 -22.93
N VAL A 107 -80.58 5.39 -23.95
CA VAL A 107 -79.44 5.12 -24.86
C VAL A 107 -78.14 5.18 -24.08
N LYS A 108 -77.85 6.25 -23.35
CA LYS A 108 -76.57 6.45 -22.65
C LYS A 108 -76.33 5.45 -21.51
N SER A 109 -77.35 5.13 -20.72
CA SER A 109 -77.18 4.35 -19.48
C SER A 109 -77.45 2.87 -19.65
N ILE A 110 -78.28 2.46 -20.62
CA ILE A 110 -78.66 1.05 -20.82
C ILE A 110 -78.02 0.51 -22.11
N PHE A 111 -78.30 1.12 -23.26
CA PHE A 111 -77.90 0.54 -24.54
C PHE A 111 -76.43 0.78 -24.89
N THR A 112 -75.87 1.96 -24.63
CA THR A 112 -74.46 2.26 -24.91
C THR A 112 -73.52 1.35 -24.11
N PRO A 113 -73.72 1.10 -22.80
CA PRO A 113 -72.89 0.16 -22.05
C PRO A 113 -73.15 -1.29 -22.46
N ALA A 114 -74.41 -1.72 -22.62
CA ALA A 114 -74.75 -3.09 -22.97
C ALA A 114 -74.17 -3.52 -24.33
N ILE A 115 -74.26 -2.64 -25.34
CA ILE A 115 -73.73 -2.90 -26.69
C ILE A 115 -72.19 -2.81 -26.70
N ARG A 116 -71.57 -2.18 -25.69
CA ARG A 116 -70.12 -2.12 -25.52
C ARG A 116 -69.56 -3.37 -24.85
N ASP A 117 -70.34 -4.00 -23.98
CA ASP A 117 -69.99 -5.24 -23.28
C ASP A 117 -70.30 -6.52 -24.09
N ASP A 118 -71.19 -6.45 -25.10
CA ASP A 118 -71.45 -7.55 -26.02
C ASP A 118 -70.23 -7.85 -26.93
N LYS A 119 -69.41 -8.82 -26.50
CA LYS A 119 -68.16 -9.25 -27.16
C LYS A 119 -68.38 -10.08 -28.44
N SER A 120 -69.61 -10.30 -28.91
CA SER A 120 -69.86 -10.99 -30.18
C SER A 120 -69.55 -10.04 -31.36
N SER A 121 -68.41 -10.29 -31.98
CA SER A 121 -67.84 -9.57 -33.12
C SER A 121 -68.72 -9.62 -34.38
N ASN A 122 -69.54 -8.60 -34.59
CA ASN A 122 -70.12 -8.28 -35.90
C ASN A 122 -69.77 -6.82 -36.26
N SER A 123 -69.31 -6.56 -37.48
CA SER A 123 -68.97 -5.22 -38.01
C SER A 123 -70.14 -4.23 -37.93
N SER A 124 -71.38 -4.74 -37.96
CA SER A 124 -72.60 -3.99 -37.72
C SER A 124 -72.68 -3.39 -36.31
N ASN A 125 -72.08 -4.00 -35.28
CA ASN A 125 -72.06 -3.42 -33.93
C ASN A 125 -71.17 -2.16 -33.85
N GLN A 126 -70.09 -2.07 -34.64
CA GLN A 126 -69.27 -0.85 -34.71
C GLN A 126 -70.01 0.29 -35.41
N GLN A 127 -70.76 -0.01 -36.48
CA GLN A 127 -71.64 0.96 -37.14
C GLN A 127 -72.76 1.41 -36.21
N ILE A 128 -73.39 0.49 -35.49
CA ILE A 128 -74.43 0.81 -34.49
C ILE A 128 -73.82 1.64 -33.35
N GLN A 129 -72.60 1.35 -32.87
CA GLN A 129 -71.92 2.17 -31.86
C GLN A 129 -71.59 3.57 -32.39
N THR A 130 -71.15 3.71 -33.65
CA THR A 130 -70.92 5.03 -34.24
C THR A 130 -72.22 5.80 -34.41
N SER A 131 -73.26 5.17 -34.94
CA SER A 131 -74.59 5.77 -35.07
C SER A 131 -75.24 6.05 -33.72
N LEU A 132 -75.03 5.25 -32.68
CA LEU A 132 -75.52 5.52 -31.33
C LEU A 132 -74.76 6.67 -30.67
N ASN A 133 -73.46 6.79 -30.90
CA ASN A 133 -72.68 7.95 -30.43
C ASN A 133 -73.09 9.24 -31.18
N GLU A 134 -73.35 9.15 -32.49
CA GLU A 134 -73.90 10.27 -33.27
C GLU A 134 -75.31 10.61 -32.82
N LEU A 135 -76.17 9.62 -32.57
CA LEU A 135 -77.51 9.80 -32.05
C LEU A 135 -77.46 10.41 -30.64
N GLU A 136 -76.57 9.94 -29.76
CA GLU A 136 -76.35 10.53 -28.44
C GLU A 136 -75.92 11.99 -28.56
N GLN A 137 -75.00 12.31 -29.48
CA GLN A 137 -74.59 13.69 -29.74
C GLN A 137 -75.74 14.56 -30.27
N VAL A 138 -76.56 14.03 -31.19
CA VAL A 138 -77.70 14.72 -31.79
C VAL A 138 -78.82 14.90 -30.77
N LEU A 139 -79.13 13.90 -29.94
CA LEU A 139 -80.13 13.99 -28.86
C LEU A 139 -79.67 14.95 -27.77
N ARG A 140 -78.38 14.90 -27.40
CA ARG A 140 -77.74 15.87 -26.50
C ARG A 140 -77.78 17.28 -27.09
N ALA A 141 -77.75 17.45 -28.41
CA ALA A 141 -77.90 18.74 -29.09
C ALA A 141 -79.37 19.19 -29.22
N ALA A 142 -80.31 18.27 -29.40
CA ALA A 142 -81.74 18.55 -29.52
C ALA A 142 -82.35 18.97 -28.17
N GLY A 143 -81.97 18.33 -27.05
CA GLY A 143 -82.35 18.76 -25.70
C GLY A 143 -81.81 20.15 -25.32
N LYS A 144 -80.72 20.62 -25.97
CA LYS A 144 -80.11 21.95 -25.76
C LYS A 144 -80.90 23.12 -26.35
N LYS A 145 -81.88 22.90 -27.25
CA LYS A 145 -82.62 24.01 -27.89
C LYS A 145 -83.66 24.68 -26.97
N SER A 146 -83.99 24.09 -25.82
CA SER A 146 -85.06 24.60 -24.94
C SER A 146 -84.62 25.68 -23.91
N ASN A 147 -83.38 25.70 -23.40
CA ASN A 147 -83.00 26.67 -22.34
C ASN A 147 -81.57 27.23 -22.47
N LYS A 148 -81.46 28.51 -22.86
CA LYS A 148 -80.21 29.28 -23.05
C LYS A 148 -79.41 29.61 -21.77
N SER A 149 -79.76 29.05 -20.61
CA SER A 149 -79.11 29.30 -19.31
C SER A 149 -78.92 28.04 -18.46
N SER A 150 -78.74 26.87 -19.08
CA SER A 150 -78.72 25.59 -18.36
C SER A 150 -77.36 25.30 -17.71
N ILE A 151 -77.10 25.89 -16.54
CA ILE A 151 -76.05 25.48 -15.57
C ILE A 151 -76.21 23.99 -15.19
N GLY A 152 -77.43 23.46 -15.27
CA GLY A 152 -77.78 22.09 -14.88
C GLY A 152 -77.24 20.96 -15.77
N ASN A 153 -76.54 21.25 -16.88
CA ASN A 153 -76.01 20.23 -17.79
C ASN A 153 -74.47 20.10 -17.77
N VAL A 154 -73.77 20.88 -16.93
CA VAL A 154 -72.31 20.82 -16.75
C VAL A 154 -72.02 20.17 -15.41
N PHE A 155 -71.46 18.97 -15.41
CA PHE A 155 -71.20 18.18 -14.20
C PHE A 155 -69.70 17.90 -13.98
N HIS A 156 -68.87 18.03 -15.02
CA HIS A 156 -67.42 17.88 -14.96
C HIS A 156 -66.71 19.06 -15.66
N PRO A 157 -65.47 19.46 -15.30
CA PRO A 157 -64.78 20.58 -15.95
C PRO A 157 -64.58 20.38 -17.46
N LYS A 158 -64.51 19.11 -17.89
CA LYS A 158 -64.53 18.72 -19.32
C LYS A 158 -65.80 19.19 -20.04
N ASP A 159 -66.95 19.10 -19.38
CA ASP A 159 -68.24 19.51 -19.98
C ASP A 159 -68.30 21.02 -20.22
N GLU A 160 -67.59 21.82 -19.41
CA GLU A 160 -67.48 23.26 -19.60
C GLU A 160 -66.64 23.58 -20.85
N ILE A 161 -65.52 22.88 -21.05
CA ILE A 161 -64.71 23.00 -22.27
C ILE A 161 -65.50 22.54 -23.49
N ASP A 162 -66.22 21.42 -23.38
CA ASP A 162 -67.06 20.91 -24.46
C ASP A 162 -68.21 21.88 -24.78
N TYR A 163 -68.77 22.56 -23.77
CA TYR A 163 -69.76 23.60 -23.97
C TYR A 163 -69.23 24.75 -24.83
N TRP A 164 -68.07 25.31 -24.49
CA TRP A 164 -67.45 26.38 -25.28
C TRP A 164 -67.04 25.89 -26.68
N SER A 165 -66.60 24.63 -26.81
CA SER A 165 -66.30 24.00 -28.10
C SER A 165 -67.54 23.88 -29.00
N ASN A 166 -68.71 23.65 -28.42
CA ASN A 166 -69.96 23.55 -29.15
C ASN A 166 -70.44 24.94 -29.59
N ILE A 167 -70.33 25.97 -28.75
CA ILE A 167 -70.67 27.35 -29.13
C ILE A 167 -69.75 27.85 -30.25
N ALA A 168 -68.45 27.53 -30.18
CA ALA A 168 -67.50 27.87 -31.23
C ALA A 168 -67.80 27.18 -32.59
N ARG A 169 -68.53 26.05 -32.57
CA ARG A 169 -68.95 25.29 -33.77
C ARG A 169 -70.35 25.64 -34.25
N ASP A 170 -71.16 26.27 -33.41
CA ASP A 170 -72.57 26.54 -33.71
C ASP A 170 -72.71 27.76 -34.63
N THR A 171 -73.01 27.49 -35.90
CA THR A 171 -73.12 28.50 -36.97
C THR A 171 -74.34 29.43 -36.81
N SER A 172 -75.21 29.16 -35.83
CA SER A 172 -76.43 29.93 -35.54
C SER A 172 -76.26 31.04 -34.49
N SER A 173 -75.10 31.10 -33.83
CA SER A 173 -74.78 32.12 -32.81
C SER A 173 -74.22 33.41 -33.42
N LYS A 174 -74.24 34.54 -32.69
CA LYS A 174 -73.65 35.80 -33.18
C LYS A 174 -72.12 35.63 -33.31
N ASP A 175 -71.50 36.23 -34.33
CA ASP A 175 -70.06 36.12 -34.61
C ASP A 175 -69.18 36.48 -33.39
N LYS A 176 -69.61 37.47 -32.60
CA LYS A 176 -68.95 37.86 -31.34
C LYS A 176 -68.98 36.78 -30.25
N ASP A 177 -70.03 35.96 -30.19
CA ASP A 177 -70.14 34.86 -29.23
C ASP A 177 -69.24 33.67 -29.65
N ILE A 178 -69.03 33.51 -30.97
CA ILE A 178 -68.13 32.49 -31.54
C ILE A 178 -66.67 32.86 -31.25
N ASP A 179 -66.27 34.11 -31.47
CA ASP A 179 -64.89 34.55 -31.20
C ASP A 179 -64.60 34.60 -29.69
N ARG A 180 -65.59 34.99 -28.87
CA ARG A 180 -65.52 34.85 -27.41
C ARG A 180 -65.30 33.41 -26.97
N ALA A 181 -66.04 32.47 -27.56
CA ALA A 181 -65.90 31.05 -27.23
C ALA A 181 -64.53 30.48 -27.66
N LYS A 182 -63.98 30.90 -28.81
CA LYS A 182 -62.62 30.55 -29.24
C LYS A 182 -61.57 31.08 -28.28
N TYR A 183 -61.69 32.34 -27.86
CA TYR A 183 -60.75 32.95 -26.91
C TYR A 183 -60.75 32.21 -25.56
N PHE A 184 -61.93 31.90 -25.01
CA PHE A 184 -62.00 31.10 -23.78
C PHE A 184 -61.39 29.71 -23.96
N LEU A 185 -61.54 29.08 -25.13
CA LEU A 185 -60.91 27.78 -25.41
C LEU A 185 -59.38 27.88 -25.47
N GLU A 186 -58.82 28.95 -26.03
CA GLU A 186 -57.38 29.20 -26.03
C GLU A 186 -56.84 29.34 -24.60
N LEU A 187 -57.58 30.03 -23.71
CA LEU A 187 -57.23 30.10 -22.29
C LEU A 187 -57.33 28.74 -21.59
N PHE A 188 -58.29 27.88 -21.97
CA PHE A 188 -58.44 26.54 -21.38
C PHE A 188 -57.46 25.49 -21.94
N ASP A 189 -56.78 25.74 -23.07
CA ASP A 189 -55.91 24.76 -23.72
C ASP A 189 -54.79 24.19 -22.83
N PRO A 190 -54.12 24.95 -21.93
CA PRO A 190 -53.10 24.43 -21.02
C PRO A 190 -53.62 23.32 -20.08
N VAL A 191 -54.92 23.33 -19.76
CA VAL A 191 -55.52 22.40 -18.77
C VAL A 191 -56.45 21.38 -19.43
N LYS A 192 -56.86 21.59 -20.68
CA LYS A 192 -57.78 20.73 -21.44
C LYS A 192 -57.36 19.26 -21.51
N ALA A 193 -56.09 18.99 -21.80
CA ALA A 193 -55.56 17.62 -21.85
C ALA A 193 -55.57 16.95 -20.47
N ASP A 194 -55.28 17.73 -19.43
CA ASP A 194 -55.16 17.28 -18.05
C ASP A 194 -56.55 17.01 -17.45
N PHE A 195 -57.52 17.91 -17.65
CA PHE A 195 -58.91 17.68 -17.26
C PHE A 195 -59.50 16.46 -17.93
N ASN A 196 -59.16 16.16 -19.19
CA ASN A 196 -59.57 14.95 -19.92
C ASN A 196 -59.12 13.64 -19.25
N LYS A 197 -57.98 13.66 -18.54
CA LYS A 197 -57.37 12.47 -17.92
C LYS A 197 -57.35 12.51 -16.40
N LEU A 198 -58.05 13.47 -15.78
CA LEU A 198 -57.95 13.80 -14.36
C LEU A 198 -58.05 12.59 -13.41
N GLU A 199 -58.90 11.61 -13.74
CA GLU A 199 -59.07 10.38 -12.95
C GLU A 199 -57.87 9.42 -12.96
N ASN A 200 -56.97 9.51 -13.94
CA ASN A 200 -55.83 8.61 -14.13
C ASN A 200 -54.48 9.30 -13.81
N LEU A 201 -54.49 10.55 -13.37
CA LEU A 201 -53.28 11.32 -13.05
C LEU A 201 -52.73 10.96 -11.67
N SER A 202 -51.42 10.92 -11.51
CA SER A 202 -50.79 10.74 -10.19
C SER A 202 -51.00 11.96 -9.27
N PHE A 203 -50.82 11.78 -7.95
CA PHE A 203 -50.92 12.87 -6.96
C PHE A 203 -50.02 14.09 -7.27
N VAL A 204 -48.81 13.87 -7.80
CA VAL A 204 -47.89 14.95 -8.20
C VAL A 204 -48.45 15.72 -9.41
N GLN A 205 -48.94 15.00 -10.42
CA GLN A 205 -49.56 15.60 -11.59
C GLN A 205 -50.82 16.38 -11.21
N LEU A 206 -51.59 15.92 -10.23
CA LEU A 206 -52.76 16.67 -9.73
C LEU A 206 -52.37 18.02 -9.08
N LEU A 207 -51.21 18.11 -8.42
CA LEU A 207 -50.70 19.39 -7.89
C LEU A 207 -50.30 20.35 -9.02
N ASP A 208 -49.63 19.87 -10.07
CA ASP A 208 -49.31 20.68 -11.25
C ASP A 208 -50.59 21.18 -11.94
N VAL A 209 -51.63 20.35 -12.02
CA VAL A 209 -52.93 20.74 -12.58
C VAL A 209 -53.62 21.80 -11.74
N ILE A 210 -53.45 21.79 -10.41
CA ILE A 210 -53.97 22.85 -9.54
C ILE A 210 -53.32 24.19 -9.87
N ASP A 211 -51.99 24.24 -9.96
CA ASP A 211 -51.28 25.49 -10.23
C ASP A 211 -51.66 26.02 -11.64
N LYS A 212 -51.70 25.15 -12.67
CA LYS A 212 -52.18 25.54 -14.01
C LYS A 212 -53.64 25.99 -14.03
N ALA A 213 -54.53 25.32 -13.29
CA ALA A 213 -55.94 25.70 -13.22
C ALA A 213 -56.12 27.04 -12.48
N GLN A 214 -55.29 27.32 -11.48
CA GLN A 214 -55.28 28.61 -10.79
C GLN A 214 -54.91 29.74 -11.75
N ASP A 215 -53.86 29.57 -12.55
CA ASP A 215 -53.43 30.57 -13.54
C ASP A 215 -54.50 30.78 -14.62
N VAL A 216 -55.05 29.70 -15.20
CA VAL A 216 -56.10 29.77 -16.22
C VAL A 216 -57.37 30.43 -15.70
N TYR A 217 -57.77 30.16 -14.44
CA TYR A 217 -58.96 30.80 -13.87
C TYR A 217 -58.72 32.27 -13.56
N ASP A 218 -57.50 32.65 -13.17
CA ASP A 218 -57.13 34.04 -12.98
C ASP A 218 -57.15 34.82 -14.31
N GLU A 219 -56.59 34.24 -15.38
CA GLU A 219 -56.62 34.82 -16.73
C GLU A 219 -58.04 34.91 -17.28
N LEU A 220 -58.84 33.84 -17.15
CA LEU A 220 -60.24 33.79 -17.58
C LEU A 220 -61.11 34.80 -16.85
N TRP A 221 -60.84 35.02 -15.55
CA TRP A 221 -61.52 36.06 -14.81
C TRP A 221 -61.07 37.43 -15.33
N LYS A 222 -59.77 37.77 -15.29
CA LYS A 222 -59.22 39.12 -15.57
C LYS A 222 -59.39 39.61 -17.01
N GLN A 223 -59.84 38.76 -17.93
CA GLN A 223 -60.04 39.11 -19.33
C GLN A 223 -60.97 40.33 -19.51
N VAL A 224 -60.51 41.30 -20.31
CA VAL A 224 -61.26 42.54 -20.62
C VAL A 224 -61.71 42.60 -22.09
N GLU A 225 -61.23 41.67 -22.94
CA GLU A 225 -61.42 41.71 -24.39
C GLU A 225 -62.85 41.35 -24.86
N TYR A 226 -63.60 40.57 -24.08
CA TYR A 226 -64.96 40.14 -24.40
C TYR A 226 -65.86 40.24 -23.15
N ASP A 227 -67.18 40.07 -23.33
CA ASP A 227 -68.16 40.11 -22.24
C ASP A 227 -67.75 39.23 -21.04
N GLU A 228 -67.93 39.78 -19.83
CA GLU A 228 -67.47 39.20 -18.56
C GLU A 228 -67.95 37.76 -18.36
N TYR A 229 -67.09 36.93 -17.76
CA TYR A 229 -67.46 35.59 -17.35
C TYR A 229 -68.39 35.66 -16.11
N PRO A 230 -69.63 35.16 -16.16
CA PRO A 230 -70.60 35.37 -15.07
C PRO A 230 -70.14 34.77 -13.74
N GLU A 231 -70.27 35.53 -12.64
CA GLU A 231 -69.86 35.10 -11.28
C GLU A 231 -70.52 33.77 -10.87
N GLN A 232 -71.81 33.57 -11.19
CA GLN A 232 -72.52 32.32 -10.89
C GLN A 232 -71.95 31.12 -11.65
N ARG A 233 -71.50 31.33 -12.89
CA ARG A 233 -70.87 30.30 -13.71
C ARG A 233 -69.46 29.99 -13.21
N MET A 234 -68.72 31.00 -12.72
CA MET A 234 -67.41 30.80 -12.09
C MET A 234 -67.51 30.04 -10.77
N LYS A 235 -68.51 30.37 -9.94
CA LYS A 235 -68.83 29.59 -8.72
C LYS A 235 -69.17 28.13 -9.05
N HIS A 236 -69.89 27.90 -10.13
CA HIS A 236 -70.19 26.55 -10.63
C HIS A 236 -68.92 25.84 -11.13
N LEU A 237 -68.06 26.52 -11.89
CA LEU A 237 -66.80 25.95 -12.37
C LEU A 237 -65.86 25.58 -11.21
N LEU A 238 -65.72 26.46 -10.21
CA LEU A 238 -64.95 26.21 -8.99
C LEU A 238 -65.54 25.06 -8.16
N SER A 239 -66.87 24.92 -8.13
CA SER A 239 -67.52 23.80 -7.43
C SER A 239 -67.27 22.48 -8.17
N ILE A 240 -67.52 22.42 -9.47
CA ILE A 240 -67.34 21.22 -10.29
C ILE A 240 -65.88 20.75 -10.28
N THR A 241 -64.92 21.66 -10.38
CA THR A 241 -63.49 21.32 -10.36
C THR A 241 -63.07 20.76 -9.00
N SER A 242 -63.58 21.34 -7.91
CA SER A 242 -63.41 20.80 -6.57
C SER A 242 -63.98 19.38 -6.44
N HIS A 243 -65.17 19.11 -6.99
CA HIS A 243 -65.76 17.77 -7.00
C HIS A 243 -64.96 16.79 -7.87
N ALA A 244 -64.49 17.23 -9.03
CA ALA A 244 -63.67 16.41 -9.93
C ALA A 244 -62.34 16.00 -9.29
N PHE A 245 -61.67 16.92 -8.58
CA PHE A 245 -60.47 16.59 -7.79
C PHE A 245 -60.79 15.58 -6.68
N VAL A 246 -61.89 15.75 -5.96
CA VAL A 246 -62.30 14.78 -4.94
C VAL A 246 -62.58 13.41 -5.57
N GLN A 247 -63.30 13.34 -6.69
CA GLN A 247 -63.58 12.07 -7.39
C GLN A 247 -62.31 11.36 -7.85
N ALA A 248 -61.34 12.10 -8.41
CA ALA A 248 -60.04 11.53 -8.78
C ALA A 248 -59.30 10.95 -7.56
N ILE A 249 -59.29 11.68 -6.44
CA ILE A 249 -58.69 11.21 -5.19
C ILE A 249 -59.44 9.97 -4.66
N GLN A 250 -60.77 9.99 -4.64
CA GLN A 250 -61.59 8.88 -4.15
C GLN A 250 -61.34 7.60 -4.96
N LYS A 251 -61.28 7.68 -6.30
CA LYS A 251 -60.99 6.53 -7.17
C LYS A 251 -59.62 5.91 -6.87
N GLN A 252 -58.62 6.73 -6.57
CA GLN A 252 -57.29 6.26 -6.19
C GLN A 252 -57.29 5.63 -4.80
N LEU A 253 -57.99 6.23 -3.83
CA LEU A 253 -58.06 5.71 -2.47
C LEU A 253 -58.88 4.42 -2.34
N ILE A 254 -59.89 4.19 -3.19
CA ILE A 254 -60.70 2.95 -3.17
C ILE A 254 -59.87 1.71 -3.51
N THR A 255 -58.78 1.87 -4.29
CA THR A 255 -57.87 0.75 -4.60
C THR A 255 -57.00 0.32 -3.43
N ILE A 256 -57.03 1.08 -2.32
CA ILE A 256 -56.19 0.89 -1.14
C ILE A 256 -57.05 0.39 0.02
N ASP A 257 -56.55 -0.62 0.74
CA ASP A 257 -57.15 -1.01 2.02
C ASP A 257 -56.74 -0.01 3.12
N LEU A 258 -57.72 0.73 3.63
CA LEU A 258 -57.52 1.78 4.63
C LEU A 258 -57.27 1.24 6.04
N TRP A 259 -57.65 0.00 6.34
CA TRP A 259 -57.76 -0.48 7.74
C TRP A 259 -56.94 -1.73 8.04
N LEU A 260 -56.75 -2.65 7.07
CA LEU A 260 -55.93 -3.84 7.31
C LEU A 260 -54.43 -3.53 7.12
N ASP A 261 -53.61 -4.00 8.07
CA ASP A 261 -52.15 -3.85 8.04
C ASP A 261 -51.52 -4.80 7.00
N SER A 262 -51.39 -4.31 5.76
CA SER A 262 -50.45 -4.82 4.77
C SER A 262 -49.04 -4.29 5.06
N LYS A 263 -48.00 -4.96 4.51
CA LYS A 263 -46.60 -4.45 4.45
C LYS A 263 -46.49 -3.03 3.86
N ASP A 264 -47.54 -2.56 3.18
CA ASP A 264 -47.65 -1.23 2.57
C ASP A 264 -48.28 -0.14 3.47
N SER A 265 -48.46 -0.35 4.78
CA SER A 265 -49.10 0.62 5.71
C SER A 265 -48.52 2.05 5.61
N MET A 266 -47.20 2.19 5.46
CA MET A 266 -46.55 3.50 5.30
C MET A 266 -46.93 4.19 3.99
N LYS A 267 -47.06 3.44 2.89
CA LYS A 267 -47.48 3.98 1.59
C LYS A 267 -48.93 4.44 1.63
N ASN A 268 -49.81 3.68 2.29
CA ASN A 268 -51.22 4.06 2.45
C ASN A 268 -51.35 5.41 3.19
N ARG A 269 -50.53 5.63 4.23
CA ARG A 269 -50.48 6.93 4.92
C ARG A 269 -49.96 8.06 4.03
N GLU A 270 -48.95 7.79 3.20
CA GLU A 270 -48.41 8.76 2.26
C GLU A 270 -49.47 9.16 1.20
N TYR A 271 -50.24 8.20 0.69
CA TYR A 271 -51.34 8.47 -0.24
C TYR A 271 -52.44 9.34 0.38
N ILE A 272 -52.85 9.09 1.63
CA ILE A 272 -53.85 9.94 2.30
C ILE A 272 -53.29 11.32 2.61
N ARG A 273 -52.00 11.43 2.99
CA ARG A 273 -51.34 12.75 3.19
C ARG A 273 -51.27 13.55 1.91
N ASN A 274 -50.85 12.93 0.79
CA ASN A 274 -50.80 13.60 -0.50
C ASN A 274 -52.19 14.06 -0.94
N SER A 275 -53.23 13.27 -0.65
CA SER A 275 -54.63 13.65 -0.87
C SER A 275 -55.02 14.89 -0.08
N ILE A 276 -54.65 14.97 1.21
CA ILE A 276 -54.88 16.16 2.05
C ILE A 276 -54.15 17.38 1.51
N THR A 277 -52.89 17.22 1.08
CA THR A 277 -52.08 18.31 0.49
C THR A 277 -52.73 18.87 -0.77
N ILE A 278 -53.28 18.02 -1.63
CA ILE A 278 -54.01 18.46 -2.84
C ILE A 278 -55.26 19.25 -2.45
N CYS A 279 -56.05 18.75 -1.50
CA CYS A 279 -57.21 19.48 -0.98
C CYS A 279 -56.81 20.84 -0.38
N GLU A 280 -55.71 20.89 0.38
CA GLU A 280 -55.17 22.14 0.94
C GLU A 280 -54.74 23.12 -0.12
N ARG A 281 -53.94 22.66 -1.08
CA ARG A 281 -53.40 23.49 -2.17
C ARG A 281 -54.53 24.10 -2.99
N TRP A 282 -55.52 23.30 -3.38
CA TRP A 282 -56.68 23.81 -4.12
C TRP A 282 -57.52 24.78 -3.29
N SER A 283 -57.77 24.47 -2.01
CA SER A 283 -58.52 25.39 -1.14
C SER A 283 -57.82 26.75 -1.00
N LEU A 284 -56.49 26.77 -0.85
CA LEU A 284 -55.69 27.98 -0.77
C LEU A 284 -55.68 28.75 -2.10
N ALA A 285 -55.56 28.05 -3.23
CA ALA A 285 -55.63 28.65 -4.56
C ALA A 285 -56.97 29.38 -4.77
N VAL A 286 -58.08 28.74 -4.42
CA VAL A 286 -59.43 29.31 -4.51
C VAL A 286 -59.63 30.50 -3.57
N GLU A 287 -59.10 30.42 -2.35
CA GLU A 287 -59.12 31.54 -1.39
C GLU A 287 -58.25 32.72 -1.87
N GLN A 288 -57.09 32.47 -2.49
CA GLN A 288 -56.24 33.51 -3.07
C GLN A 288 -56.91 34.19 -4.26
N LEU A 289 -57.48 33.41 -5.19
CA LEU A 289 -58.20 33.92 -6.36
C LEU A 289 -59.37 34.82 -5.93
N THR A 290 -60.30 34.27 -5.14
CA THR A 290 -61.53 34.99 -4.75
C THR A 290 -61.33 36.01 -3.64
N GLY A 291 -60.29 35.86 -2.81
CA GLY A 291 -60.04 36.71 -1.64
C GLY A 291 -59.00 37.81 -1.84
N THR A 292 -58.01 37.61 -2.72
CA THR A 292 -56.92 38.58 -2.93
C THR A 292 -56.82 39.09 -4.36
N TYR A 293 -56.83 38.21 -5.36
CA TYR A 293 -56.62 38.62 -6.75
C TYR A 293 -57.86 39.29 -7.34
N TRP A 294 -59.03 38.68 -7.24
CA TRP A 294 -60.26 39.16 -7.88
C TRP A 294 -60.98 40.26 -7.11
N ARG A 295 -60.70 40.41 -5.81
CA ARG A 295 -61.20 41.57 -5.01
C ARG A 295 -60.42 42.85 -5.28
N ASN A 296 -59.14 42.73 -5.66
CA ASN A 296 -58.29 43.86 -5.96
C ASN A 296 -58.23 44.18 -7.46
N TYR A 297 -59.04 43.49 -8.28
CA TYR A 297 -59.10 43.72 -9.73
C TYR A 297 -60.17 44.77 -10.07
N ASN A 298 -59.72 45.99 -10.37
CA ASN A 298 -60.60 47.15 -10.60
C ASN A 298 -61.62 47.02 -11.76
N PRO A 299 -61.33 46.32 -12.89
CA PRO A 299 -62.27 46.23 -14.02
C PRO A 299 -63.56 45.45 -13.72
N HIS A 300 -63.49 44.33 -12.99
CA HIS A 300 -64.67 43.58 -12.54
C HIS A 300 -64.39 42.91 -11.18
N LEU A 301 -65.08 43.41 -10.16
CA LEU A 301 -64.87 43.01 -8.76
C LEU A 301 -65.65 41.74 -8.43
N TRP A 302 -65.04 40.83 -7.68
CA TRP A 302 -65.76 39.74 -7.04
C TRP A 302 -66.70 40.27 -5.94
N LYS A 303 -68.02 40.27 -6.20
CA LYS A 303 -69.03 40.85 -5.29
C LYS A 303 -69.43 39.91 -4.15
N GLY A 304 -69.22 38.61 -4.31
CA GLY A 304 -69.56 37.60 -3.31
C GLY A 304 -68.57 37.48 -2.15
N GLU A 305 -68.95 36.70 -1.14
CA GLU A 305 -68.01 36.21 -0.14
C GLU A 305 -66.95 35.29 -0.77
N VAL A 306 -65.83 35.08 -0.07
CA VAL A 306 -64.77 34.15 -0.49
C VAL A 306 -65.39 32.78 -0.72
N PHE A 307 -65.21 32.22 -1.92
CA PHE A 307 -65.82 30.93 -2.25
C PHE A 307 -65.10 29.82 -1.48
N LYS A 308 -65.84 29.04 -0.70
CA LYS A 308 -65.31 27.90 0.06
C LYS A 308 -65.87 26.60 -0.51
N PRO A 309 -65.03 25.71 -1.06
CA PRO A 309 -65.51 24.43 -1.57
C PRO A 309 -65.87 23.50 -0.39
N THR A 310 -67.14 23.49 -0.01
CA THR A 310 -67.65 22.81 1.19
C THR A 310 -67.41 21.31 1.18
N TYR A 311 -67.71 20.64 0.06
CA TYR A 311 -67.51 19.20 -0.10
C TYR A 311 -66.04 18.79 0.02
N LEU A 312 -65.13 19.55 -0.60
CA LEU A 312 -63.69 19.29 -0.53
C LEU A 312 -63.13 19.51 0.87
N LEU A 313 -63.62 20.51 1.60
CA LEU A 313 -63.22 20.75 3.00
C LEU A 313 -63.76 19.65 3.94
N GLN A 314 -64.98 19.18 3.73
CA GLN A 314 -65.54 18.03 4.46
C GLN A 314 -64.75 16.76 4.16
N PHE A 315 -64.37 16.54 2.90
CA PHE A 315 -63.52 15.44 2.48
C PHE A 315 -62.13 15.48 3.12
N LYS A 316 -61.48 16.64 3.09
CA LYS A 316 -60.21 16.87 3.81
C LYS A 316 -60.35 16.55 5.30
N LYS A 317 -61.45 16.98 5.94
CA LYS A 317 -61.71 16.71 7.36
C LYS A 317 -61.81 15.20 7.62
N ARG A 318 -62.58 14.48 6.80
CA ARG A 318 -62.72 13.01 6.90
C ARG A 318 -61.37 12.30 6.73
N LEU A 319 -60.54 12.71 5.76
CA LEU A 319 -59.20 12.14 5.57
C LEU A 319 -58.27 12.39 6.77
N ASN A 320 -58.33 13.58 7.37
CA ASN A 320 -57.58 13.88 8.59
C ASN A 320 -58.03 13.01 9.77
N GLU A 321 -59.33 12.79 9.93
CA GLU A 321 -59.89 11.89 10.95
C GLU A 321 -59.39 10.45 10.73
N ILE A 322 -59.43 9.93 9.49
CA ILE A 322 -58.91 8.60 9.15
C ILE A 322 -57.42 8.46 9.51
N ILE A 323 -56.58 9.45 9.14
CA ILE A 323 -55.15 9.42 9.50
C ILE A 323 -54.98 9.45 11.02
N SER A 324 -55.72 10.29 11.74
CA SER A 324 -55.60 10.41 13.19
C SER A 324 -55.97 9.10 13.90
N ILE A 325 -57.07 8.46 13.48
CA ILE A 325 -57.52 7.16 14.01
C ILE A 325 -56.46 6.07 13.75
N ARG A 326 -55.90 6.01 12.54
CA ARG A 326 -54.87 5.03 12.18
C ARG A 326 -53.55 5.28 12.92
N SER A 327 -53.07 6.52 12.91
CA SER A 327 -51.86 6.94 13.63
C SER A 327 -51.96 6.62 15.12
N SER A 328 -53.09 6.94 15.75
CA SER A 328 -53.26 6.73 17.19
C SER A 328 -53.29 5.25 17.56
N TYR A 329 -53.92 4.39 16.76
CA TYR A 329 -53.85 2.95 16.94
C TYR A 329 -52.42 2.41 16.78
N GLU A 330 -51.71 2.77 15.69
CA GLU A 330 -50.32 2.35 15.47
C GLU A 330 -49.38 2.81 16.59
N GLN A 331 -49.55 4.03 17.08
CA GLN A 331 -48.76 4.58 18.19
C GLN A 331 -49.10 3.85 19.50
N SER A 332 -50.37 3.56 19.76
CA SER A 332 -50.79 2.77 20.94
C SER A 332 -50.19 1.37 20.92
N MET A 333 -50.13 0.72 19.75
CA MET A 333 -49.51 -0.59 19.57
C MET A 333 -48.01 -0.61 19.85
N ARG A 334 -47.31 0.52 19.70
CA ARG A 334 -45.87 0.63 20.00
C ARG A 334 -45.59 0.63 21.51
N PHE A 335 -46.47 1.25 22.30
CA PHE A 335 -46.31 1.33 23.76
C PHE A 335 -46.90 0.11 24.47
N SER A 336 -47.99 -0.46 23.95
CA SER A 336 -48.66 -1.63 24.52
C SER A 336 -47.72 -2.83 24.76
N SER A 337 -47.90 -3.51 25.91
CA SER A 337 -47.19 -4.74 26.27
C SER A 337 -47.56 -5.91 25.33
N SER A 338 -46.74 -6.97 25.26
CA SER A 338 -46.96 -8.13 24.38
C SER A 338 -48.33 -8.81 24.58
N VAL A 339 -48.84 -8.83 25.81
CA VAL A 339 -50.15 -9.41 26.17
C VAL A 339 -51.30 -8.54 25.66
N ASN A 340 -51.16 -7.21 25.73
CA ASN A 340 -52.18 -6.29 25.22
C ASN A 340 -52.18 -6.21 23.68
N LYS A 341 -51.07 -6.54 23.01
CA LYS A 341 -50.98 -6.59 21.53
C LYS A 341 -51.90 -7.63 20.89
N GLU A 342 -52.19 -8.76 21.57
CA GLU A 342 -53.14 -9.77 21.06
C GLU A 342 -54.60 -9.31 21.17
N ASN A 343 -54.91 -8.53 22.22
CA ASN A 343 -56.24 -7.92 22.41
C ASN A 343 -56.49 -6.75 21.44
N LEU A 344 -55.43 -6.03 21.08
CA LEU A 344 -55.41 -4.91 20.13
C LEU A 344 -55.21 -5.36 18.67
N SER A 345 -55.81 -6.47 18.22
CA SER A 345 -55.69 -6.83 16.80
C SER A 345 -56.46 -5.84 15.91
N ALA A 346 -55.85 -5.44 14.78
CA ALA A 346 -56.42 -4.46 13.85
C ALA A 346 -57.84 -4.85 13.39
N LYS A 347 -58.09 -6.16 13.26
CA LYS A 347 -59.41 -6.71 12.90
C LYS A 347 -60.49 -6.44 13.96
N LYS A 348 -60.14 -6.42 15.24
CA LYS A 348 -61.10 -6.14 16.33
C LYS A 348 -61.32 -4.65 16.51
N VAL A 349 -60.25 -3.86 16.47
CA VAL A 349 -60.30 -2.41 16.73
C VAL A 349 -60.94 -1.66 15.57
N PHE A 350 -60.66 -2.04 14.31
CA PHE A 350 -61.24 -1.40 13.13
C PHE A 350 -62.53 -2.07 12.62
N ALA A 351 -63.04 -3.11 13.28
CA ALA A 351 -64.31 -3.76 12.92
C ALA A 351 -65.48 -2.77 12.68
N PRO A 352 -65.66 -1.71 13.50
CA PRO A 352 -66.73 -0.73 13.27
C PRO A 352 -66.63 -0.02 11.91
N PHE A 353 -65.44 0.13 11.35
CA PHE A 353 -65.19 0.85 10.09
C PHE A 353 -65.20 -0.05 8.85
N MET A 354 -65.31 -1.38 9.01
CA MET A 354 -65.30 -2.32 7.87
C MET A 354 -66.66 -2.43 7.17
N ASN A 355 -67.76 -2.07 7.86
CA ASN A 355 -69.12 -2.30 7.36
C ASN A 355 -69.63 -1.22 6.40
N PHE A 356 -68.89 -0.13 6.19
CA PHE A 356 -69.25 0.95 5.27
C PHE A 356 -67.99 1.61 4.69
N ASN A 357 -68.13 2.30 3.56
CA ASN A 357 -67.00 2.91 2.87
C ASN A 357 -66.67 4.30 3.48
N ALA A 358 -65.57 4.39 4.22
CA ALA A 358 -65.15 5.60 4.95
C ALA A 358 -64.83 6.82 4.06
N ILE A 359 -64.60 6.61 2.76
CA ILE A 359 -64.18 7.63 1.78
C ILE A 359 -65.37 8.40 1.20
N GLN A 360 -66.57 7.80 1.15
CA GLN A 360 -67.76 8.43 0.60
C GLN A 360 -68.40 9.33 1.65
N ILE A 361 -68.77 10.55 1.26
CA ILE A 361 -69.34 11.56 2.16
C ILE A 361 -70.74 11.89 1.65
N ASP A 362 -71.70 11.16 2.20
CA ASP A 362 -73.12 11.44 2.13
C ASP A 362 -73.64 11.77 3.53
N SER A 363 -74.70 12.58 3.61
CA SER A 363 -75.35 12.94 4.88
C SER A 363 -75.78 11.72 5.71
N TYR A 364 -76.05 10.60 5.04
CA TYR A 364 -76.37 9.31 5.66
C TYR A 364 -75.11 8.60 6.22
N THR A 365 -73.99 8.66 5.51
CA THR A 365 -72.72 8.03 5.93
C THR A 365 -72.04 8.78 7.08
N ASP A 366 -72.26 10.09 7.22
CA ASP A 366 -71.68 10.88 8.32
C ASP A 366 -72.18 10.43 9.69
N SER A 367 -73.45 10.03 9.78
CA SER A 367 -74.02 9.50 11.03
C SER A 367 -73.42 8.13 11.39
N GLN A 368 -73.20 7.28 10.39
CA GLN A 368 -72.53 5.98 10.57
C GLN A 368 -71.07 6.14 10.96
N TRP A 369 -70.37 7.10 10.35
CA TRP A 369 -68.99 7.44 10.69
C TRP A 369 -68.85 7.88 12.14
N TYR A 370 -69.68 8.82 12.59
CA TYR A 370 -69.66 9.30 13.98
C TYR A 370 -69.93 8.18 15.00
N PHE A 371 -70.84 7.25 14.66
CA PHE A 371 -71.10 6.09 15.50
C PHE A 371 -69.89 5.14 15.56
N ALA A 372 -69.25 4.87 14.42
CA ALA A 372 -68.06 4.04 14.35
C ALA A 372 -66.86 4.65 15.09
N THR A 373 -66.66 5.97 15.01
CA THR A 373 -65.61 6.68 15.76
C THR A 373 -65.84 6.58 17.26
N ASN A 374 -67.08 6.74 17.74
CA ASN A 374 -67.40 6.59 19.16
C ASN A 374 -67.20 5.15 19.66
N GLN A 375 -67.54 4.15 18.85
CA GLN A 375 -67.25 2.75 19.20
C GLN A 375 -65.74 2.48 19.28
N PHE A 376 -64.97 3.00 18.34
CA PHE A 376 -63.50 2.92 18.37
C PHE A 376 -62.92 3.59 19.62
N GLU A 377 -63.37 4.79 19.98
CA GLU A 377 -62.90 5.48 21.18
C GLU A 377 -63.22 4.71 22.47
N ASN A 378 -64.40 4.10 22.56
CA ASN A 378 -64.78 3.27 23.70
C ASN A 378 -63.93 2.00 23.82
N LEU A 379 -63.63 1.33 22.70
CA LEU A 379 -62.75 0.15 22.68
C LEU A 379 -61.32 0.50 23.10
N MET A 380 -60.81 1.64 22.63
CA MET A 380 -59.46 2.09 22.94
C MET A 380 -59.33 2.76 24.31
N GLY A 381 -60.42 3.25 24.91
CA GLY A 381 -60.38 4.07 26.14
C GLY A 381 -59.70 3.40 27.34
N ASN A 382 -59.81 2.07 27.51
CA ASN A 382 -59.09 1.35 28.56
C ASN A 382 -57.60 1.18 28.21
N THR A 383 -57.28 0.88 26.95
CA THR A 383 -55.89 0.77 26.48
C THR A 383 -55.17 2.11 26.55
N ASP A 384 -55.89 3.22 26.37
CA ASP A 384 -55.33 4.57 26.43
C ASP A 384 -54.83 4.93 27.81
N ARG A 385 -55.50 4.48 28.89
CA ARG A 385 -55.02 4.72 30.26
C ARG A 385 -53.72 3.97 30.54
N ASP A 386 -53.59 2.75 30.03
CA ASP A 386 -52.35 1.97 30.16
C ASP A 386 -51.22 2.58 29.32
N VAL A 387 -51.50 2.98 28.08
CA VAL A 387 -50.57 3.67 27.20
C VAL A 387 -50.17 5.03 27.77
N ALA A 388 -51.09 5.78 28.38
CA ALA A 388 -50.81 7.04 29.04
C ALA A 388 -49.87 6.88 30.24
N LYS A 389 -50.01 5.81 31.05
CA LYS A 389 -49.05 5.48 32.12
C LYS A 389 -47.65 5.20 31.56
N GLN A 390 -47.56 4.38 30.52
CA GLN A 390 -46.28 4.07 29.86
C GLN A 390 -45.64 5.30 29.21
N LEU A 391 -46.44 6.16 28.58
CA LEU A 391 -46.00 7.45 28.06
C LEU A 391 -45.52 8.38 29.17
N ARG A 392 -46.20 8.40 30.31
CA ARG A 392 -45.77 9.19 31.48
C ARG A 392 -44.41 8.71 31.98
N GLU A 393 -44.22 7.40 32.13
CA GLU A 393 -42.91 6.82 32.49
C GLU A 393 -41.83 7.16 31.46
N HIS A 394 -42.17 7.10 30.16
CA HIS A 394 -41.26 7.46 29.07
C HIS A 394 -40.84 8.93 29.14
N PHE A 395 -41.79 9.86 29.32
CA PHE A 395 -41.49 11.29 29.49
C PHE A 395 -40.74 11.59 30.79
N GLN A 396 -40.99 10.86 31.88
CA GLN A 396 -40.23 10.99 33.12
C GLN A 396 -38.75 10.61 32.94
N ARG A 397 -38.44 9.56 32.15
CA ARG A 397 -37.06 9.17 31.81
C ARG A 397 -36.35 10.23 30.97
N ILE A 398 -37.10 10.92 30.10
CA ILE A 398 -36.58 11.92 29.16
C ILE A 398 -36.61 13.34 29.75
N ARG A 399 -37.13 13.52 30.97
CA ARG A 399 -37.28 14.83 31.62
C ARG A 399 -36.01 15.67 31.68
N SER A 400 -34.83 15.04 31.70
CA SER A 400 -33.53 15.73 31.67
C SER A 400 -33.17 16.32 30.29
N ASN A 401 -33.83 15.88 29.21
CA ASN A 401 -33.60 16.33 27.85
C ASN A 401 -34.87 16.97 27.24
N PRO A 402 -35.05 18.30 27.37
CA PRO A 402 -36.25 19.00 26.91
C PRO A 402 -36.46 18.95 25.40
N GLN A 403 -35.39 18.90 24.60
CA GLN A 403 -35.51 18.85 23.13
C GLN A 403 -36.02 17.48 22.67
N GLN A 404 -35.53 16.39 23.28
CA GLN A 404 -36.03 15.05 23.00
C GLN A 404 -37.49 14.90 23.43
N MET A 405 -37.87 15.51 24.57
CA MET A 405 -39.26 15.56 25.03
C MET A 405 -40.15 16.21 23.96
N LEU A 406 -39.79 17.40 23.46
CA LEU A 406 -40.52 18.09 22.40
C LEU A 406 -40.64 17.27 21.11
N VAL A 407 -39.57 16.56 20.70
CA VAL A 407 -39.62 15.66 19.53
C VAL A 407 -40.60 14.51 19.75
N ASP A 408 -40.60 13.90 20.93
CA ASP A 408 -41.51 12.79 21.25
C ASP A 408 -42.96 13.29 21.37
N PHE A 409 -43.20 14.47 21.93
CA PHE A 409 -44.53 15.11 21.92
C PHE A 409 -45.06 15.34 20.49
N LYS A 410 -44.20 15.78 19.55
CA LYS A 410 -44.59 15.91 18.14
C LYS A 410 -44.86 14.55 17.50
N ARG A 411 -43.99 13.57 17.76
CA ARG A 411 -44.10 12.22 17.20
C ARG A 411 -45.40 11.53 17.60
N TYR A 412 -45.83 11.72 18.85
CA TYR A 412 -47.04 11.13 19.41
C TYR A 412 -48.20 12.11 19.52
N SER A 413 -48.21 13.18 18.72
CA SER A 413 -49.23 14.24 18.73
C SER A 413 -50.65 13.68 18.53
N ASP A 414 -50.85 12.82 17.54
CA ASP A 414 -52.15 12.17 17.26
C ASP A 414 -52.65 11.33 18.45
N LEU A 415 -51.75 10.67 19.19
CA LEU A 415 -52.08 9.89 20.38
C LEU A 415 -52.38 10.78 21.60
N ILE A 416 -51.60 11.84 21.79
CA ILE A 416 -51.73 12.78 22.92
C ILE A 416 -52.99 13.65 22.80
N GLN A 417 -53.47 13.89 21.58
CA GLN A 417 -54.71 14.64 21.33
C GLN A 417 -55.97 13.90 21.81
N ARG A 418 -55.89 12.59 22.03
CA ARG A 418 -57.04 11.79 22.51
C ARG A 418 -57.41 12.18 23.93
N GLU A 419 -58.71 12.33 24.19
CA GLU A 419 -59.22 12.98 25.39
C GLU A 419 -58.74 12.32 26.71
N THR A 420 -58.68 11.00 26.75
CA THR A 420 -58.19 10.20 27.89
C THR A 420 -56.72 10.48 28.19
N ILE A 421 -55.85 10.37 27.17
CA ILE A 421 -54.40 10.58 27.28
C ILE A 421 -54.08 12.05 27.55
N ARG A 422 -54.78 12.97 26.88
CA ARG A 422 -54.65 14.42 27.05
C ARG A 422 -54.87 14.87 28.48
N LYS A 423 -55.87 14.30 29.15
CA LYS A 423 -56.18 14.54 30.57
C LYS A 423 -55.14 13.90 31.49
N GLU A 424 -54.73 12.66 31.21
CA GLU A 424 -53.74 11.96 32.03
C GLU A 424 -52.31 12.54 31.92
N LEU A 425 -51.94 13.17 30.81
CA LEU A 425 -50.63 13.80 30.61
C LEU A 425 -50.63 15.32 30.91
N ALA A 426 -51.62 15.84 31.66
CA ALA A 426 -51.73 17.28 31.93
C ALA A 426 -50.47 17.90 32.56
N SER A 427 -49.88 17.26 33.58
CA SER A 427 -48.66 17.76 34.24
C SER A 427 -47.46 17.82 33.28
N GLU A 428 -47.36 16.84 32.38
CA GLU A 428 -46.22 16.72 31.47
C GLU A 428 -46.33 17.70 30.30
N ARG A 429 -47.58 18.04 29.92
CA ARG A 429 -47.92 19.11 28.99
C ARG A 429 -47.66 20.49 29.60
N GLU A 430 -47.91 20.68 30.89
CA GLU A 430 -47.53 21.92 31.61
C GLU A 430 -46.00 22.09 31.70
N LEU A 431 -45.25 20.99 31.89
CA LEU A 431 -43.79 21.01 31.82
C LEU A 431 -43.29 21.40 30.41
N LEU A 432 -43.89 20.84 29.35
CA LEU A 432 -43.58 21.23 27.96
C LEU A 432 -43.89 22.72 27.73
N LEU A 433 -44.99 23.22 28.27
CA LEU A 433 -45.37 24.63 28.17
C LEU A 433 -44.31 25.54 28.80
N GLY A 434 -43.82 25.19 29.99
CA GLY A 434 -42.71 25.90 30.63
C GLY A 434 -41.42 25.87 29.80
N GLN A 435 -41.13 24.75 29.14
CA GLN A 435 -39.99 24.64 28.23
C GLN A 435 -40.15 25.52 26.98
N LEU A 436 -41.33 25.51 26.33
CA LEU A 436 -41.59 26.35 25.17
C LEU A 436 -41.47 27.84 25.51
N GLU A 437 -41.88 28.24 26.72
CA GLU A 437 -41.68 29.61 27.20
C GLU A 437 -40.18 29.93 27.36
N SER A 438 -39.39 29.01 27.92
CA SER A 438 -37.93 29.16 28.01
C SER A 438 -37.27 29.21 26.63
N ASP A 439 -37.74 28.41 25.68
CA ASP A 439 -37.24 28.38 24.30
C ASP A 439 -37.52 29.71 23.60
N ILE A 440 -38.74 30.26 23.72
CA ILE A 440 -39.06 31.60 23.18
C ILE A 440 -38.14 32.66 23.78
N ARG A 441 -37.91 32.66 25.10
CA ARG A 441 -36.97 33.60 25.74
C ARG A 441 -35.56 33.45 25.18
N SER A 442 -35.09 32.22 24.99
CA SER A 442 -33.78 31.97 24.40
C SER A 442 -33.68 32.46 22.94
N LEU A 443 -34.75 32.34 22.16
CA LEU A 443 -34.83 32.84 20.79
C LEU A 443 -34.87 34.37 20.76
N THR A 444 -35.54 35.01 21.73
CA THR A 444 -35.49 36.46 21.93
C THR A 444 -34.06 36.91 22.29
N ASP A 445 -33.35 36.18 23.14
CA ASP A 445 -31.93 36.46 23.44
C ASP A 445 -31.02 36.25 22.22
N GLU A 446 -31.29 35.24 21.38
CA GLU A 446 -30.58 35.04 20.11
C GLU A 446 -30.79 36.23 19.15
N LEU A 447 -32.02 36.76 19.06
CA LEU A 447 -32.32 37.99 18.31
C LEU A 447 -31.59 39.21 18.90
N ASN A 448 -31.56 39.35 20.22
CA ASN A 448 -30.83 40.43 20.90
C ASN A 448 -29.30 40.33 20.72
N ASN A 449 -28.76 39.12 20.54
CA ASN A 449 -27.35 38.94 20.20
C ASN A 449 -27.05 39.29 18.73
N LEU A 450 -28.00 39.00 17.85
CA LEU A 450 -27.97 39.38 16.43
C LEU A 450 -28.00 40.91 16.24
N THR A 451 -28.86 41.61 16.98
CA THR A 451 -28.97 43.08 16.94
C THR A 451 -27.69 43.76 17.41
N ASN A 452 -27.06 43.25 18.47
CA ASN A 452 -25.85 43.82 19.09
C ASN A 452 -24.54 43.50 18.33
N GLY A 453 -24.60 42.94 17.12
CA GLY A 453 -23.43 42.78 16.25
C GLY A 453 -22.37 41.80 16.76
N ARG A 454 -22.69 40.91 17.71
CA ARG A 454 -21.77 39.84 18.17
C ARG A 454 -21.71 38.68 17.18
N ILE A 455 -21.41 38.97 15.92
CA ILE A 455 -21.05 37.98 14.91
C ILE A 455 -19.54 37.76 15.06
N GLY A 456 -19.14 37.05 16.11
CA GLY A 456 -17.74 36.78 16.41
C GLY A 456 -17.10 35.85 15.38
N ILE A 457 -16.03 36.32 14.75
CA ILE A 457 -15.07 35.48 14.02
C ILE A 457 -14.22 34.77 15.08
N GLY A 458 -14.52 33.48 15.31
CA GLY A 458 -13.66 32.58 16.06
C GLY A 458 -14.02 32.37 17.54
N GLY A 459 -14.38 31.13 17.87
CA GLY A 459 -13.76 30.43 18.99
C GLY A 459 -14.12 30.82 20.43
N ASN A 460 -15.38 31.14 20.75
CA ASN A 460 -16.06 30.67 21.98
C ASN A 460 -17.42 31.36 22.18
N LYS A 461 -18.43 30.54 22.54
CA LYS A 461 -19.83 30.87 22.90
C LYS A 461 -20.69 31.45 21.76
N LYS A 462 -21.58 30.60 21.22
CA LYS A 462 -22.83 30.92 20.49
C LYS A 462 -22.74 32.14 19.55
N SER A 463 -21.78 32.17 18.62
CA SER A 463 -21.89 33.04 17.43
C SER A 463 -22.42 32.22 16.26
N ILE A 464 -23.26 32.83 15.44
CA ILE A 464 -23.78 32.24 14.21
C ILE A 464 -22.59 31.92 13.31
N THR A 465 -22.39 30.65 13.00
CA THR A 465 -21.34 30.20 12.09
C THR A 465 -21.61 30.82 10.72
N ARG A 466 -20.71 31.70 10.26
CA ARG A 466 -20.69 32.17 8.87
C ARG A 466 -20.56 30.92 8.00
N GLY A 467 -21.63 30.53 7.32
CA GLY A 467 -21.54 29.50 6.28
C GLY A 467 -20.46 29.93 5.29
N VAL A 468 -19.63 28.97 4.83
CA VAL A 468 -18.56 29.25 3.86
C VAL A 468 -19.16 30.03 2.68
N ASN A 469 -18.54 31.15 2.30
CA ASN A 469 -18.97 32.07 1.24
C ASN A 469 -20.26 32.90 1.49
N ARG A 470 -20.85 32.91 2.70
CA ARG A 470 -21.96 33.84 3.01
C ARG A 470 -21.46 35.21 3.46
N THR A 471 -22.13 36.26 3.02
CA THR A 471 -21.82 37.63 3.47
C THR A 471 -22.45 37.87 4.84
N ILE A 472 -21.96 38.88 5.56
CA ILE A 472 -22.40 39.15 6.94
C ILE A 472 -23.90 39.50 6.97
N ILE A 473 -24.38 40.27 5.99
CA ILE A 473 -25.79 40.64 5.85
C ILE A 473 -26.65 39.41 5.49
N ALA A 474 -26.23 38.58 4.53
CA ALA A 474 -27.01 37.40 4.16
C ALA A 474 -27.11 36.40 5.33
N ALA A 475 -26.02 36.19 6.06
CA ALA A 475 -26.00 35.30 7.22
C ALA A 475 -26.90 35.79 8.36
N SER A 476 -26.98 37.11 8.58
CA SER A 476 -27.81 37.69 9.64
C SER A 476 -29.31 37.62 9.29
N LEU A 477 -29.68 37.88 8.03
CA LEU A 477 -31.05 37.75 7.53
C LEU A 477 -31.53 36.30 7.52
N ASP A 478 -30.65 35.35 7.16
CA ASP A 478 -30.91 33.92 7.21
C ASP A 478 -31.11 33.42 8.64
N ALA A 479 -30.26 33.87 9.58
CA ALA A 479 -30.40 33.51 10.99
C ALA A 479 -31.74 34.00 11.55
N SER A 480 -32.17 35.21 11.19
CA SER A 480 -33.51 35.72 11.54
C SER A 480 -34.63 34.83 10.96
N ARG A 481 -34.55 34.40 9.70
CA ARG A 481 -35.51 33.43 9.11
C ARG A 481 -35.51 32.09 9.85
N GLN A 482 -34.36 31.60 10.28
CA GLN A 482 -34.28 30.36 11.06
C GLN A 482 -34.95 30.52 12.43
N ILE A 483 -34.78 31.66 13.10
CA ILE A 483 -35.48 31.93 14.36
C ILE A 483 -36.99 32.02 14.09
N GLU A 484 -37.44 32.70 13.04
CA GLU A 484 -38.85 32.80 12.67
C GLU A 484 -39.50 31.43 12.43
N THR A 485 -38.83 30.54 11.67
CA THR A 485 -39.35 29.18 11.44
C THR A 485 -39.44 28.35 12.73
N LYS A 486 -38.50 28.52 13.67
CA LYS A 486 -38.58 27.90 15.00
C LYS A 486 -39.78 28.44 15.78
N VAL A 487 -40.01 29.75 15.75
CA VAL A 487 -41.17 30.39 16.41
C VAL A 487 -42.48 29.91 15.81
N ASP A 488 -42.57 29.80 14.48
CA ASP A 488 -43.75 29.25 13.79
C ASP A 488 -44.03 27.80 14.17
N ASN A 489 -42.98 26.98 14.29
CA ASN A 489 -43.14 25.61 14.79
C ASN A 489 -43.65 25.60 16.23
N ILE A 490 -43.16 26.48 17.11
CA ILE A 490 -43.63 26.58 18.50
C ILE A 490 -45.12 26.96 18.55
N ILE A 491 -45.57 27.91 17.71
CA ILE A 491 -46.97 28.31 17.64
C ILE A 491 -47.86 27.16 17.13
N ASN A 492 -47.46 26.54 16.01
CA ASN A 492 -48.25 25.48 15.37
C ASN A 492 -48.34 24.21 16.24
N ASP A 493 -47.21 23.78 16.80
CA ASP A 493 -47.15 22.58 17.65
C ASP A 493 -47.75 22.85 19.03
N GLY A 494 -47.52 24.05 19.58
CA GLY A 494 -48.10 24.48 20.84
C GLY A 494 -49.64 24.54 20.79
N GLU A 495 -50.23 25.03 19.70
CA GLU A 495 -51.69 25.10 19.58
C GLU A 495 -52.32 23.71 19.54
N LYS A 496 -51.72 22.80 18.77
CA LYS A 496 -52.15 21.40 18.66
C LYS A 496 -52.01 20.61 19.95
N LEU A 497 -50.97 20.88 20.73
CA LEU A 497 -50.60 20.09 21.90
C LEU A 497 -51.02 20.70 23.23
N LEU A 498 -51.26 22.01 23.32
CA LEU A 498 -51.41 22.76 24.58
C LEU A 498 -52.55 23.80 24.58
N GLY A 499 -53.34 23.92 23.51
CA GLY A 499 -54.31 25.01 23.33
C GLY A 499 -55.44 25.12 24.38
N ASP A 500 -55.72 24.06 25.13
CA ASP A 500 -56.65 23.98 26.28
C ASP A 500 -56.06 24.50 27.59
N LEU A 501 -54.73 24.56 27.71
CA LEU A 501 -54.08 25.04 28.93
C LEU A 501 -54.17 26.56 29.02
N THR A 502 -54.59 27.08 30.17
CA THR A 502 -54.72 28.53 30.42
C THR A 502 -53.40 29.28 30.23
N GLY A 503 -52.26 28.62 30.51
CA GLY A 503 -50.92 29.19 30.31
C GLY A 503 -50.50 29.38 28.85
N TYR A 504 -51.14 28.69 27.89
CA TYR A 504 -50.71 28.70 26.49
C TYR A 504 -50.98 30.04 25.80
N ALA A 505 -52.06 30.73 26.19
CA ALA A 505 -52.40 32.04 25.64
C ALA A 505 -51.24 33.05 25.78
N ARG A 506 -50.55 33.03 26.93
CA ARG A 506 -49.38 33.89 27.20
C ARG A 506 -48.16 33.51 26.33
N VAL A 507 -47.89 32.22 26.20
CA VAL A 507 -46.78 31.71 25.36
C VAL A 507 -47.02 32.05 23.89
N SER A 508 -48.26 31.89 23.43
CA SER A 508 -48.67 32.26 22.06
C SER A 508 -48.53 33.76 21.78
N SER A 509 -48.91 34.63 22.74
CA SER A 509 -48.73 36.07 22.56
C SER A 509 -47.24 36.47 22.50
N LEU A 510 -46.39 35.90 23.35
CA LEU A 510 -44.94 36.14 23.33
C LEU A 510 -44.30 35.65 22.02
N ALA A 511 -44.69 34.47 21.54
CA ALA A 511 -44.20 33.94 20.26
C ALA A 511 -44.63 34.83 19.08
N LYS A 512 -45.89 35.28 19.04
CA LYS A 512 -46.40 36.19 17.99
C LYS A 512 -45.70 37.55 18.04
N GLN A 513 -45.40 38.07 19.22
CA GLN A 513 -44.62 39.30 19.37
C GLN A 513 -43.19 39.13 18.84
N LEU A 514 -42.48 38.08 19.24
CA LEU A 514 -41.14 37.78 18.73
C LEU A 514 -41.12 37.61 17.20
N LYS A 515 -42.15 36.99 16.62
CA LYS A 515 -42.30 36.89 15.17
C LYS A 515 -42.40 38.27 14.51
N GLN A 516 -43.19 39.18 15.08
CA GLN A 516 -43.30 40.54 14.57
C GLN A 516 -41.96 41.29 14.69
N ASP A 517 -41.28 41.20 15.84
CA ASP A 517 -39.97 41.82 16.06
C ASP A 517 -38.91 41.32 15.05
N LEU A 518 -38.94 40.03 14.69
CA LEU A 518 -38.06 39.45 13.66
C LEU A 518 -38.34 40.00 12.26
N ILE A 519 -39.61 40.19 11.91
CA ILE A 519 -40.02 40.75 10.62
C ILE A 519 -39.55 42.20 10.51
N ASP A 520 -39.73 42.99 11.56
CA ASP A 520 -39.38 44.41 11.58
C ASP A 520 -37.86 44.61 11.59
N TRP A 521 -37.12 43.86 12.43
CA TRP A 521 -35.64 43.88 12.43
C TRP A 521 -35.02 43.58 11.07
N ARG A 522 -35.59 42.60 10.34
CA ARG A 522 -35.12 42.18 9.02
C ARG A 522 -35.34 43.27 7.96
N LYS A 523 -36.47 43.98 8.03
CA LYS A 523 -36.74 45.14 7.16
C LYS A 523 -35.74 46.26 7.44
N ASP A 524 -35.51 46.58 8.71
CA ASP A 524 -34.60 47.64 9.12
C ASP A 524 -33.15 47.35 8.69
N LYS A 525 -32.66 46.12 8.91
CA LYS A 525 -31.31 45.73 8.50
C LYS A 525 -31.10 45.73 6.99
N PHE A 526 -32.10 45.29 6.23
CA PHE A 526 -32.05 45.38 4.77
C PHE A 526 -32.03 46.84 4.29
N HIS A 527 -32.82 47.70 4.95
CA HIS A 527 -32.86 49.12 4.62
C HIS A 527 -31.53 49.84 4.95
N GLU A 528 -30.94 49.56 6.11
CA GLU A 528 -29.61 50.06 6.53
C GLU A 528 -28.54 49.69 5.49
N TRP A 529 -28.48 48.41 5.09
CA TRP A 529 -27.54 47.96 4.05
C TRP A 529 -27.77 48.68 2.71
N CYS A 530 -29.02 48.88 2.28
CA CYS A 530 -29.32 49.62 1.05
C CYS A 530 -28.80 51.06 1.13
N GLN A 531 -28.98 51.75 2.26
CA GLN A 531 -28.49 53.12 2.42
C GLN A 531 -26.96 53.18 2.41
N ASP A 532 -26.30 52.30 3.14
CA ASP A 532 -24.83 52.28 3.24
C ASP A 532 -24.16 51.92 1.92
N THR A 533 -24.72 50.95 1.17
CA THR A 533 -24.21 50.60 -0.15
C THR A 533 -24.42 51.71 -1.17
N ILE A 534 -25.55 52.40 -1.16
CA ILE A 534 -25.76 53.57 -2.03
C ILE A 534 -24.78 54.69 -1.68
N ARG A 535 -24.56 54.98 -0.38
CA ARG A 535 -23.56 55.96 0.06
C ARG A 535 -22.14 55.58 -0.38
N ALA A 536 -21.79 54.30 -0.32
CA ALA A 536 -20.49 53.80 -0.76
C ALA A 536 -20.31 53.87 -2.29
N ILE A 537 -21.39 53.79 -3.07
CA ILE A 537 -21.35 53.99 -4.54
C ILE A 537 -21.17 55.48 -4.86
N ASP A 538 -21.79 56.37 -4.08
CA ASP A 538 -21.78 57.82 -4.32
C ASP A 538 -20.47 58.50 -3.85
N ASP A 539 -19.66 57.90 -2.96
CA ASP A 539 -18.38 58.45 -2.47
C ASP A 539 -17.18 58.08 -3.38
N PRO A 540 -16.55 59.04 -4.08
CA PRO A 540 -15.44 58.79 -5.01
C PRO A 540 -14.13 58.37 -4.34
N LYS A 541 -14.02 58.43 -3.00
CA LYS A 541 -12.82 57.98 -2.26
C LYS A 541 -12.88 56.50 -1.88
N GLN A 542 -14.04 55.84 -2.00
CA GLN A 542 -14.21 54.45 -1.62
C GLN A 542 -13.96 53.50 -2.79
N GLU A 543 -13.39 52.32 -2.51
CA GLU A 543 -13.01 51.28 -3.48
C GLU A 543 -14.17 50.73 -4.35
N LEU A 544 -15.41 51.16 -4.07
CA LEU A 544 -16.62 50.78 -4.79
C LEU A 544 -16.92 51.70 -5.99
N SER A 545 -16.39 52.93 -5.99
CA SER A 545 -16.46 53.80 -7.16
C SER A 545 -15.47 53.30 -8.20
N LEU A 546 -15.98 52.66 -9.25
CA LEU A 546 -15.20 52.36 -10.44
C LEU A 546 -14.87 53.68 -11.13
N GLU A 547 -13.71 54.28 -10.81
CA GLU A 547 -13.13 55.32 -11.65
C GLU A 547 -12.79 54.67 -12.99
N THR A 548 -13.68 54.85 -13.98
CA THR A 548 -13.50 54.40 -15.36
C THR A 548 -12.21 54.91 -16.01
N SER A 549 -11.53 55.88 -15.38
CA SER A 549 -10.27 56.51 -15.83
C SER A 549 -9.01 56.17 -15.01
N GLY A 550 -9.05 55.25 -14.04
CA GLY A 550 -7.90 54.94 -13.16
C GLY A 550 -6.83 54.01 -13.76
N ARG A 551 -5.62 53.99 -13.17
CA ARG A 551 -4.58 52.97 -13.46
C ARG A 551 -5.10 51.57 -13.08
N LEU A 552 -4.71 50.52 -13.80
CA LEU A 552 -5.16 49.14 -13.50
C LEU A 552 -4.30 48.47 -12.42
N MET A 553 -3.00 48.74 -12.42
CA MET A 553 -2.03 48.21 -11.48
C MET A 553 -1.06 49.30 -11.05
N GLU A 554 -0.72 49.31 -9.77
CA GLU A 554 0.29 50.21 -9.20
C GLU A 554 1.36 49.40 -8.47
N LEU A 555 2.62 49.74 -8.73
CA LEU A 555 3.75 49.28 -7.94
C LEU A 555 3.92 50.29 -6.81
N ASN A 556 3.67 49.88 -5.58
CA ASN A 556 3.93 50.74 -4.42
C ASN A 556 5.43 51.01 -4.32
N SER A 557 5.84 52.28 -4.41
CA SER A 557 7.24 52.71 -4.30
C SER A 557 7.89 52.39 -2.95
N SER A 558 7.09 52.10 -1.90
CA SER A 558 7.58 51.72 -0.56
C SER A 558 7.79 50.22 -0.40
N ASP A 559 6.93 49.39 -0.99
CA ASP A 559 6.84 47.94 -0.71
C ASP A 559 7.28 47.07 -1.89
N GLY A 560 7.43 47.64 -3.09
CA GLY A 560 7.72 46.89 -4.32
C GLY A 560 6.61 45.95 -4.78
N LYS A 561 5.48 45.89 -4.05
CA LYS A 561 4.35 44.99 -4.33
C LYS A 561 3.43 45.55 -5.40
N LEU A 562 2.97 44.66 -6.28
CA LEU A 562 1.95 44.94 -7.27
C LEU A 562 0.56 44.93 -6.60
N ARG A 563 -0.18 46.03 -6.68
CA ARG A 563 -1.59 46.11 -6.26
C ARG A 563 -2.48 46.37 -7.48
N VAL A 564 -3.57 45.61 -7.58
CA VAL A 564 -4.59 45.79 -8.61
C VAL A 564 -5.64 46.74 -8.06
N LEU A 565 -6.03 47.74 -8.83
CA LEU A 565 -7.06 48.74 -8.45
C LEU A 565 -8.48 48.21 -8.69
N TYR A 566 -8.70 46.93 -8.38
CA TYR A 566 -10.01 46.27 -8.35
C TYR A 566 -10.33 45.96 -6.89
N GLY A 567 -11.23 46.74 -6.29
CA GLY A 567 -11.52 46.70 -4.86
C GLY A 567 -12.14 45.38 -4.40
N ASP A 568 -11.59 44.77 -3.34
CA ASP A 568 -12.14 43.56 -2.73
C ASP A 568 -13.59 43.76 -2.25
N ARG A 569 -13.96 45.00 -1.91
CA ARG A 569 -15.34 45.37 -1.58
C ARG A 569 -16.31 45.14 -2.74
N LEU A 570 -15.91 45.37 -4.00
CA LEU A 570 -16.78 45.13 -5.15
C LEU A 570 -17.14 43.63 -5.28
N VAL A 571 -16.18 42.74 -5.03
CA VAL A 571 -16.42 41.28 -5.00
C VAL A 571 -17.38 40.91 -3.88
N THR A 572 -17.23 41.52 -2.69
CA THR A 572 -18.19 41.30 -1.60
C THR A 572 -19.59 41.80 -1.95
N LEU A 573 -19.72 42.93 -2.64
CA LEU A 573 -21.01 43.46 -3.11
C LEU A 573 -21.67 42.54 -4.13
N LEU A 574 -20.90 42.00 -5.10
CA LEU A 574 -21.40 41.03 -6.08
C LEU A 574 -22.01 39.80 -5.38
N ASN A 575 -21.34 39.31 -4.33
CA ASN A 575 -21.83 38.19 -3.52
C ASN A 575 -23.04 38.58 -2.65
N GLU A 576 -23.04 39.77 -2.04
CA GLU A 576 -24.17 40.29 -1.26
C GLU A 576 -25.44 40.37 -2.10
N VAL A 577 -25.35 40.97 -3.28
CA VAL A 577 -26.49 41.18 -4.18
C VAL A 577 -27.02 39.84 -4.71
N ARG A 578 -26.14 38.90 -5.07
CA ARG A 578 -26.56 37.56 -5.47
C ARG A 578 -27.31 36.84 -4.34
N GLN A 579 -26.79 36.92 -3.11
CA GLN A 579 -27.38 36.25 -1.96
C GLN A 579 -28.71 36.88 -1.57
N LEU A 580 -28.79 38.22 -1.51
CA LEU A 580 -30.03 38.94 -1.20
C LEU A 580 -31.13 38.71 -2.24
N SER A 581 -30.78 38.66 -3.53
CA SER A 581 -31.72 38.31 -4.59
C SER A 581 -32.22 36.87 -4.44
N SER A 582 -31.34 35.91 -4.10
CA SER A 582 -31.75 34.51 -3.84
C SER A 582 -32.67 34.36 -2.62
N LEU A 583 -32.58 35.29 -1.66
CA LEU A 583 -33.48 35.34 -0.51
C LEU A 583 -34.81 36.02 -0.82
N GLY A 584 -34.99 36.59 -2.01
CA GLY A 584 -36.23 37.23 -2.47
C GLY A 584 -36.37 38.69 -2.04
N TYR A 585 -35.26 39.41 -1.80
CA TYR A 585 -35.31 40.86 -1.55
C TYR A 585 -35.18 41.66 -2.85
N ASP A 586 -35.95 42.74 -2.94
CA ASP A 586 -35.92 43.68 -4.06
C ASP A 586 -34.78 44.69 -3.89
N ILE A 587 -33.76 44.57 -4.74
CA ILE A 587 -32.53 45.38 -4.65
C ILE A 587 -32.68 46.67 -5.48
N PRO A 588 -32.32 47.85 -4.92
CA PRO A 588 -32.35 49.12 -5.65
C PRO A 588 -31.60 49.09 -6.99
N SER A 589 -32.20 49.73 -8.01
CA SER A 589 -31.67 49.72 -9.39
C SER A 589 -30.27 50.33 -9.55
N LYS A 590 -29.89 51.28 -8.69
CA LYS A 590 -28.53 51.85 -8.63
C LYS A 590 -27.46 50.80 -8.30
N ILE A 591 -27.74 49.93 -7.32
CA ILE A 591 -26.81 48.87 -6.90
C ILE A 591 -26.69 47.81 -8.02
N ASN A 592 -27.82 47.43 -8.62
CA ASN A 592 -27.81 46.47 -9.74
C ASN A 592 -26.99 46.97 -10.94
N LYS A 593 -27.07 48.27 -11.29
CA LYS A 593 -26.23 48.86 -12.35
C LYS A 593 -24.73 48.76 -12.02
N CYS A 594 -24.33 49.09 -10.80
CA CYS A 594 -22.94 48.98 -10.34
C CYS A 594 -22.44 47.51 -10.41
N VAL A 595 -23.28 46.57 -9.96
CA VAL A 595 -23.02 45.12 -10.00
C VAL A 595 -22.87 44.61 -11.43
N ASP A 596 -23.73 45.04 -12.35
CA ASP A 596 -23.66 44.58 -13.75
C ASP A 596 -22.42 45.11 -14.48
N ILE A 597 -21.96 46.32 -14.14
CA ILE A 597 -20.66 46.83 -14.58
C ILE A 597 -19.53 46.02 -13.93
N GLY A 598 -19.59 45.78 -12.62
CA GLY A 598 -18.60 44.99 -11.88
C GLY A 598 -18.46 43.55 -12.36
N LYS A 599 -19.57 42.90 -12.77
CA LYS A 599 -19.58 41.55 -13.36
C LYS A 599 -18.79 41.47 -14.66
N LYS A 600 -18.89 42.49 -15.53
CA LYS A 600 -18.15 42.53 -16.81
C LYS A 600 -16.64 42.54 -16.59
N PHE A 601 -16.19 43.19 -15.52
CA PHE A 601 -14.77 43.35 -15.20
C PHE A 601 -14.22 42.34 -14.19
N TYR A 602 -15.09 41.56 -13.53
CA TYR A 602 -14.70 40.58 -12.51
C TYR A 602 -13.69 39.56 -13.03
N GLN A 603 -13.91 38.98 -14.21
CA GLN A 603 -12.99 38.01 -14.80
C GLN A 603 -11.58 38.61 -14.98
N TYR A 604 -11.51 39.82 -15.51
CA TYR A 604 -10.24 40.50 -15.72
C TYR A 604 -9.56 40.92 -14.41
N GLY A 605 -10.35 41.37 -13.42
CA GLY A 605 -9.85 41.69 -12.08
C GLY A 605 -9.20 40.48 -11.40
N VAL A 606 -9.84 39.31 -11.48
CA VAL A 606 -9.29 38.05 -10.93
C VAL A 606 -7.99 37.65 -11.63
N GLU A 607 -7.92 37.77 -12.96
CA GLU A 607 -6.71 37.46 -13.71
C GLU A 607 -5.54 38.39 -13.36
N LEU A 608 -5.81 39.69 -13.21
CA LEU A 608 -4.82 40.67 -12.75
C LEU A 608 -4.38 40.40 -11.30
N GLN A 609 -5.31 40.05 -10.41
CA GLN A 609 -4.99 39.68 -9.02
C GLN A 609 -4.10 38.44 -8.96
N ALA A 610 -4.35 37.44 -9.80
CA ALA A 610 -3.52 36.25 -9.89
C ALA A 610 -2.09 36.57 -10.37
N ILE A 611 -1.94 37.45 -11.35
CA ILE A 611 -0.64 37.91 -11.85
C ILE A 611 0.09 38.74 -10.78
N ALA A 612 -0.62 39.60 -10.05
CA ALA A 612 -0.09 40.38 -8.95
C ALA A 612 0.40 39.49 -7.81
N HIS A 613 -0.41 38.52 -7.40
CA HIS A 613 -0.02 37.53 -6.40
C HIS A 613 1.20 36.75 -6.87
N PHE A 614 1.22 36.27 -8.12
CA PHE A 614 2.37 35.56 -8.68
C PHE A 614 3.67 36.39 -8.59
N TYR A 615 3.65 37.67 -9.00
CA TYR A 615 4.84 38.53 -8.90
C TYR A 615 5.26 38.78 -7.45
N ASN A 616 4.30 38.97 -6.54
CA ASN A 616 4.59 39.18 -5.12
C ASN A 616 5.13 37.91 -4.44
N THR A 617 4.77 36.72 -4.91
CA THR A 617 5.24 35.44 -4.35
C THR A 617 6.52 34.95 -5.01
N ILE A 618 6.77 35.28 -6.28
CA ILE A 618 7.88 34.65 -7.01
C ILE A 618 9.24 34.99 -6.46
N ASP A 619 9.43 36.18 -5.86
CA ASP A 619 10.69 36.53 -5.19
C ASP A 619 11.01 35.53 -4.05
N THR A 620 9.99 35.13 -3.27
CA THR A 620 10.14 34.09 -2.24
C THR A 620 10.34 32.69 -2.82
N GLU A 621 9.84 32.44 -4.03
CA GLU A 621 10.07 31.19 -4.76
C GLU A 621 11.37 31.20 -5.58
N MET A 622 12.16 32.27 -5.62
CA MET A 622 13.44 32.22 -6.33
C MET A 622 14.55 31.77 -5.38
N ILE A 623 15.41 30.84 -5.84
CA ILE A 623 16.60 30.47 -5.07
C ILE A 623 17.57 31.66 -5.09
N PRO A 624 18.07 32.16 -3.95
CA PRO A 624 18.91 33.37 -3.89
C PRO A 624 20.12 33.34 -4.83
N SER A 625 20.78 32.18 -4.96
CA SER A 625 21.94 32.02 -5.86
C SER A 625 21.60 32.09 -7.36
N GLN A 626 20.32 31.92 -7.72
CA GLN A 626 19.81 31.93 -9.11
C GLN A 626 19.05 33.20 -9.46
N GLN A 627 18.76 34.08 -8.50
CA GLN A 627 18.04 35.35 -8.72
C GLN A 627 18.69 36.20 -9.83
N SER A 628 20.03 36.24 -9.89
CA SER A 628 20.75 36.96 -10.94
C SER A 628 20.47 36.44 -12.35
N MET A 629 20.15 35.15 -12.52
CA MET A 629 19.83 34.54 -13.82
C MET A 629 18.42 34.91 -14.31
N MET A 630 17.51 35.22 -13.39
CA MET A 630 16.11 35.59 -13.67
C MET A 630 15.88 37.11 -13.76
N LEU A 631 16.88 37.91 -13.40
CA LEU A 631 16.80 39.36 -13.30
C LEU A 631 16.45 40.05 -14.62
N ASP A 632 16.91 39.53 -15.75
CA ASP A 632 16.59 40.11 -17.07
C ASP A 632 15.11 39.86 -17.45
N LEU A 633 14.55 38.71 -17.06
CA LEU A 633 13.13 38.40 -17.24
C LEU A 633 12.24 39.20 -16.27
N ALA A 634 12.68 39.39 -15.02
CA ALA A 634 11.98 40.21 -14.03
C ALA A 634 11.93 41.69 -14.46
N LYS A 635 13.04 42.22 -14.99
CA LYS A 635 13.08 43.58 -15.57
C LYS A 635 12.16 43.72 -16.79
N ALA A 636 12.08 42.69 -17.64
CA ALA A 636 11.16 42.67 -18.78
C ALA A 636 9.69 42.61 -18.33
N PHE A 637 9.39 41.95 -17.20
CA PHE A 637 8.05 41.96 -16.60
C PHE A 637 7.71 43.34 -16.01
N GLU A 638 8.63 43.95 -15.26
CA GLU A 638 8.43 45.29 -14.69
C GLU A 638 8.27 46.38 -15.74
N SER A 639 8.98 46.31 -16.86
CA SER A 639 8.84 47.28 -17.94
C SER A 639 7.46 47.20 -18.61
N LEU A 640 6.85 46.01 -18.68
CA LEU A 640 5.48 45.82 -19.15
C LEU A 640 4.41 46.36 -18.17
N VAL A 641 4.71 46.33 -16.88
CA VAL A 641 3.85 46.93 -15.84
C VAL A 641 3.96 48.46 -15.84
N LYS A 642 5.17 49.01 -16.02
CA LYS A 642 5.44 50.46 -16.01
C LYS A 642 5.02 51.15 -17.32
N ASP A 643 5.24 50.53 -18.47
CA ASP A 643 4.94 51.08 -19.80
C ASP A 643 4.19 50.07 -20.70
N PRO A 644 2.84 50.07 -20.70
CA PRO A 644 2.06 49.09 -21.46
C PRO A 644 2.17 49.20 -23.01
N LYS A 645 2.79 50.26 -23.55
CA LYS A 645 2.90 50.51 -25.01
C LYS A 645 4.14 49.89 -25.69
N VAL A 646 5.07 49.25 -24.97
CA VAL A 646 6.29 48.69 -25.60
C VAL A 646 5.99 47.57 -26.63
N SER A 647 4.78 46.99 -26.61
CA SER A 647 4.31 46.01 -27.59
C SER A 647 3.93 46.58 -28.97
N GLN A 648 3.87 47.91 -29.18
CA GLN A 648 3.46 48.49 -30.46
C GLN A 648 4.57 49.35 -31.09
N ARG A 649 5.51 48.69 -31.80
CA ARG A 649 6.29 49.39 -32.83
C ARG A 649 5.41 49.54 -34.09
N GLY A 650 4.64 50.61 -34.14
CA GLY A 650 3.93 51.03 -35.35
C GLY A 650 2.63 51.77 -35.07
N GLY A 651 2.71 53.08 -34.79
CA GLY A 651 1.55 53.96 -34.81
C GLY A 651 1.63 55.12 -33.81
N GLY A 652 1.79 56.34 -34.33
CA GLY A 652 1.35 57.60 -33.73
C GLY A 652 1.81 57.96 -32.32
N ARG A 653 2.76 58.89 -32.21
CA ARG A 653 2.85 59.81 -31.06
C ARG A 653 1.56 60.65 -31.08
N ASP A 654 0.62 60.36 -30.20
CA ASP A 654 -0.29 61.31 -29.55
C ASP A 654 -1.32 60.52 -28.71
N ALA A 655 -1.50 60.92 -27.45
CA ALA A 655 -2.34 60.39 -26.37
C ALA A 655 -1.55 59.68 -25.24
N SER A 656 -1.36 60.44 -24.16
CA SER A 656 -1.07 59.99 -22.79
C SER A 656 -2.26 59.19 -22.19
N GLY A 657 -2.73 58.16 -22.91
CA GLY A 657 -3.91 57.40 -22.54
C GLY A 657 -3.54 56.10 -21.82
N GLN A 658 -3.85 56.03 -20.53
CA GLN A 658 -3.88 54.81 -19.72
C GLN A 658 -4.80 53.76 -20.36
N ILE A 659 -4.49 52.46 -20.15
CA ILE A 659 -5.46 51.40 -20.45
C ILE A 659 -6.55 51.49 -19.38
N THR A 660 -7.76 51.90 -19.78
CA THR A 660 -8.92 52.04 -18.91
C THR A 660 -9.77 50.76 -18.90
N TRP A 661 -10.64 50.61 -17.90
CA TRP A 661 -11.61 49.51 -17.84
C TRP A 661 -12.60 49.51 -19.01
N ASP A 662 -12.84 50.65 -19.66
CA ASP A 662 -13.84 50.79 -20.72
C ASP A 662 -13.50 50.07 -22.04
N ASN A 663 -12.26 49.60 -22.25
CA ASN A 663 -11.88 48.89 -23.48
C ASN A 663 -11.48 47.42 -23.22
N PRO A 664 -12.42 46.45 -23.31
CA PRO A 664 -12.17 45.05 -22.98
C PRO A 664 -11.18 44.37 -23.92
N GLU A 665 -11.07 44.78 -25.19
CA GLU A 665 -10.14 44.17 -26.15
C GLU A 665 -8.68 44.54 -25.85
N GLN A 666 -8.42 45.81 -25.53
CA GLN A 666 -7.08 46.28 -25.16
C GLN A 666 -6.64 45.67 -23.82
N LEU A 667 -7.58 45.56 -22.88
CA LEU A 667 -7.36 44.92 -21.59
C LEU A 667 -7.02 43.43 -21.72
N THR A 668 -7.75 42.70 -22.58
CA THR A 668 -7.50 41.27 -22.83
C THR A 668 -6.12 41.05 -23.46
N ARG A 669 -5.74 41.87 -24.44
CA ARG A 669 -4.40 41.79 -25.06
C ARG A 669 -3.30 42.06 -24.04
N TYR A 670 -3.47 43.09 -23.22
CA TYR A 670 -2.51 43.42 -22.16
C TYR A 670 -2.38 42.32 -21.10
N ILE A 671 -3.50 41.76 -20.64
CA ILE A 671 -3.50 40.63 -19.69
C ILE A 671 -2.84 39.40 -20.34
N SER A 672 -3.06 39.14 -21.62
CA SER A 672 -2.43 38.01 -22.32
C SER A 672 -0.91 38.13 -22.43
N THR A 673 -0.38 39.34 -22.68
CA THR A 673 1.07 39.57 -22.77
C THR A 673 1.73 39.50 -21.40
N LEU A 674 1.08 40.04 -20.36
CA LEU A 674 1.51 39.89 -18.96
C LEU A 674 1.48 38.44 -18.48
N ARG A 675 0.42 37.70 -18.82
CA ARG A 675 0.33 36.27 -18.51
C ARG A 675 1.46 35.51 -19.21
N GLY A 676 1.69 35.77 -20.49
CA GLY A 676 2.77 35.12 -21.24
C GLY A 676 4.16 35.40 -20.68
N THR A 677 4.45 36.60 -20.17
CA THR A 677 5.74 36.88 -19.51
C THR A 677 5.83 36.30 -18.11
N ALA A 678 4.74 36.31 -17.34
CA ALA A 678 4.66 35.63 -16.04
C ALA A 678 4.88 34.12 -16.18
N GLU A 679 4.24 33.47 -17.16
CA GLU A 679 4.40 32.04 -17.44
C GLU A 679 5.84 31.71 -17.86
N LYS A 680 6.46 32.49 -18.75
CA LYS A 680 7.87 32.33 -19.10
C LYS A 680 8.78 32.42 -17.88
N LEU A 681 8.54 33.39 -17.00
CA LEU A 681 9.31 33.57 -15.78
C LEU A 681 9.09 32.38 -14.82
N LYS A 682 7.87 31.84 -14.73
CA LYS A 682 7.56 30.61 -13.99
C LYS A 682 8.27 29.39 -14.55
N THR A 683 8.24 29.18 -15.87
CA THR A 683 8.85 28.01 -16.52
C THR A 683 10.36 28.00 -16.35
N GLU A 684 11.01 29.15 -16.52
CA GLU A 684 12.46 29.27 -16.31
C GLU A 684 12.83 29.08 -14.82
N ASN A 685 12.05 29.63 -13.87
CA ASN A 685 12.30 29.38 -12.44
C ASN A 685 12.18 27.88 -12.09
N LEU A 686 11.15 27.20 -12.60
CA LEU A 686 10.99 25.75 -12.40
C LEU A 686 12.14 24.95 -13.02
N LYS A 687 12.61 25.33 -14.21
CA LYS A 687 13.74 24.69 -14.89
C LYS A 687 15.03 24.86 -14.09
N LEU A 688 15.33 26.07 -13.63
CA LEU A 688 16.52 26.36 -12.83
C LEU A 688 16.48 25.65 -11.46
N ARG A 689 15.31 25.57 -10.83
CA ARG A 689 15.11 24.77 -9.60
C ARG A 689 15.37 23.29 -9.83
N ARG A 690 14.91 22.70 -10.94
CA ARG A 690 15.20 21.29 -11.29
C ARG A 690 16.70 21.07 -11.45
N HIS A 691 17.39 21.90 -12.22
CA HIS A 691 18.84 21.80 -12.37
C HIS A 691 19.58 21.98 -11.04
N HIS A 692 19.10 22.86 -10.15
CA HIS A 692 19.65 23.01 -8.80
C HIS A 692 19.53 21.71 -8.00
N LEU A 693 18.35 21.09 -7.99
CA LEU A 693 18.10 19.83 -7.27
C LEU A 693 18.92 18.67 -7.86
N THR A 694 19.07 18.59 -9.18
CA THR A 694 19.92 17.57 -9.81
C THR A 694 21.37 17.72 -9.39
N ILE A 695 21.92 18.94 -9.39
CA ILE A 695 23.29 19.18 -8.91
C ILE A 695 23.41 18.88 -7.42
N GLN A 696 22.40 19.23 -6.61
CA GLN A 696 22.36 18.89 -5.20
C GLN A 696 22.48 17.38 -4.98
N GLN A 697 21.73 16.57 -5.73
CA GLN A 697 21.80 15.11 -5.65
C GLN A 697 23.18 14.57 -6.03
N ILE A 698 23.81 15.13 -7.07
CA ILE A 698 25.18 14.75 -7.46
C ILE A 698 26.17 15.09 -6.34
N VAL A 699 26.09 16.27 -5.74
CA VAL A 699 26.98 16.68 -4.64
C VAL A 699 26.77 15.83 -3.39
N CYS A 700 25.53 15.48 -3.04
CA CYS A 700 25.27 14.54 -1.96
C CYS A 700 25.80 13.13 -2.25
N SER A 701 25.75 12.67 -3.52
CA SER A 701 26.39 11.40 -3.91
C SER A 701 27.92 11.46 -3.79
N LEU A 702 28.53 12.61 -4.10
CA LEU A 702 29.98 12.81 -3.97
C LEU A 702 30.42 12.67 -2.51
N MET A 703 29.62 13.18 -1.56
CA MET A 703 29.90 13.04 -0.12
C MET A 703 29.99 11.59 0.38
N ASN A 704 29.44 10.62 -0.35
CA ASN A 704 29.48 9.19 0.00
C ASN A 704 30.42 8.37 -0.91
N THR A 705 31.10 9.01 -1.86
CA THR A 705 31.98 8.33 -2.80
C THR A 705 33.42 8.46 -2.32
N ASP A 706 34.11 7.33 -2.14
CA ASP A 706 35.49 7.34 -1.67
C ASP A 706 36.44 7.89 -2.74
N LEU A 707 37.24 8.88 -2.35
CA LEU A 707 38.17 9.56 -3.24
C LEU A 707 39.32 8.65 -3.70
N LEU A 708 39.73 7.67 -2.88
CA LEU A 708 40.83 6.74 -3.16
C LEU A 708 40.40 5.56 -4.05
N ARG A 709 39.24 4.96 -3.76
CA ARG A 709 38.75 3.76 -4.47
C ARG A 709 38.12 4.08 -5.82
N GLU A 710 37.36 5.18 -5.91
CA GLU A 710 36.58 5.53 -7.11
C GLU A 710 36.92 6.94 -7.67
N PRO A 711 38.20 7.26 -7.98
CA PRO A 711 38.58 8.61 -8.45
C PRO A 711 37.96 8.96 -9.81
N HIS A 712 37.70 7.96 -10.66
CA HIS A 712 37.04 8.16 -11.95
C HIS A 712 35.59 8.66 -11.79
N LYS A 713 34.86 8.10 -10.82
CA LYS A 713 33.46 8.47 -10.56
C LYS A 713 33.35 9.90 -10.03
N TRP A 714 34.27 10.30 -9.15
CA TRP A 714 34.45 11.70 -8.73
C TRP A 714 34.62 12.63 -9.93
N HIS A 715 35.53 12.28 -10.85
CA HIS A 715 35.76 13.07 -12.06
C HIS A 715 34.50 13.18 -12.94
N GLN A 716 33.82 12.06 -13.18
CA GLN A 716 32.62 12.00 -14.00
C GLN A 716 31.47 12.85 -13.41
N GLN A 717 31.21 12.72 -12.11
CA GLN A 717 30.15 13.47 -11.43
C GLN A 717 30.39 14.98 -11.47
N VAL A 718 31.63 15.43 -11.25
CA VAL A 718 31.99 16.85 -11.40
C VAL A 718 31.87 17.32 -12.86
N GLN A 719 32.22 16.46 -13.82
CA GLN A 719 32.05 16.77 -15.25
C GLN A 719 30.57 16.90 -15.63
N ASP A 720 29.69 16.06 -15.08
CA ASP A 720 28.25 16.15 -15.33
C ASP A 720 27.64 17.44 -14.77
N ILE A 721 28.11 17.91 -13.61
CA ILE A 721 27.74 19.24 -13.09
C ILE A 721 28.16 20.34 -14.08
N ARG A 722 29.38 20.28 -14.63
CA ARG A 722 29.82 21.25 -15.65
C ARG A 722 28.99 21.20 -16.92
N LYS A 723 28.68 20.00 -17.43
CA LYS A 723 27.81 19.83 -18.60
C LYS A 723 26.44 20.50 -18.38
N ILE A 724 25.83 20.34 -17.20
CA ILE A 724 24.57 21.03 -16.88
C ILE A 724 24.75 22.55 -16.94
N MET A 725 25.84 23.09 -16.41
CA MET A 725 26.12 24.52 -16.46
C MET A 725 26.40 25.01 -17.89
N ASP A 726 27.06 24.20 -18.72
CA ASP A 726 27.35 24.52 -20.12
C ASP A 726 26.08 24.49 -20.99
N THR A 727 25.16 23.56 -20.73
CA THR A 727 23.85 23.52 -21.39
C THR A 727 23.08 24.82 -21.13
N LEU A 728 23.09 25.33 -19.90
CA LEU A 728 22.43 26.59 -19.56
C LEU A 728 23.12 27.79 -20.23
N THR A 729 24.45 27.80 -20.37
CA THR A 729 25.11 28.88 -21.13
C THR A 729 24.74 28.85 -22.63
N ASN A 730 24.58 27.66 -23.21
CA ASN A 730 24.20 27.50 -24.62
C ASN A 730 22.75 27.93 -24.89
N GLU A 731 21.88 27.86 -23.89
CA GLU A 731 20.48 28.31 -23.96
C GLU A 731 20.31 29.84 -23.85
N GLY A 732 21.40 30.60 -23.70
CA GLY A 732 21.38 32.07 -23.74
C GLY A 732 21.44 32.76 -22.38
N TYR A 733 21.68 32.03 -21.28
CA TYR A 733 21.92 32.63 -19.97
C TYR A 733 23.27 33.36 -19.94
N SER A 734 23.28 34.62 -19.48
CA SER A 734 24.50 35.42 -19.39
C SER A 734 25.51 34.81 -18.41
N ALA A 735 26.75 34.60 -18.87
CA ALA A 735 27.85 34.08 -18.04
C ALA A 735 28.13 34.96 -16.80
N LYS A 736 27.80 36.26 -16.85
CA LYS A 736 27.90 37.17 -15.68
C LYS A 736 26.86 36.82 -14.61
N ASN A 737 25.63 36.51 -15.04
CA ASN A 737 24.51 36.20 -14.15
C ASN A 737 24.65 34.80 -13.52
N MET A 738 25.45 33.91 -14.10
CA MET A 738 25.72 32.56 -13.57
C MET A 738 26.84 32.51 -12.51
N LYS A 739 27.61 33.59 -12.32
CA LYS A 739 28.75 33.61 -11.37
C LYS A 739 28.35 33.28 -9.92
N PRO A 740 27.27 33.86 -9.34
CA PRO A 740 26.86 33.54 -7.97
C PRO A 740 26.48 32.07 -7.80
N TRP A 741 25.81 31.50 -8.80
CA TRP A 741 25.40 30.09 -8.79
C TRP A 741 26.59 29.13 -8.90
N ARG A 742 27.56 29.42 -9.77
CA ARG A 742 28.82 28.65 -9.88
C ARG A 742 29.62 28.71 -8.57
N SER A 743 29.74 29.90 -7.97
CA SER A 743 30.45 30.08 -6.70
C SER A 743 29.77 29.35 -5.54
N PHE A 744 28.43 29.31 -5.51
CA PHE A 744 27.69 28.53 -4.53
C PHE A 744 28.04 27.03 -4.62
N TRP A 745 28.01 26.46 -5.82
CA TRP A 745 28.34 25.04 -6.02
C TRP A 745 29.80 24.71 -5.77
N ASP A 746 30.74 25.61 -6.10
CA ASP A 746 32.15 25.44 -5.73
C ASP A 746 32.34 25.31 -4.21
N ARG A 747 31.59 26.08 -3.41
CA ARG A 747 31.61 25.96 -1.94
C ARG A 747 30.98 24.65 -1.44
N GLN A 748 29.98 24.11 -2.13
CA GLN A 748 29.42 22.80 -1.74
C GLN A 748 30.35 21.65 -2.14
N LEU A 749 30.97 21.72 -3.32
CA LEU A 749 32.01 20.79 -3.74
C LEU A 749 33.21 20.83 -2.80
N TYR A 750 33.57 22.01 -2.30
CA TYR A 750 34.61 22.16 -1.29
C TYR A 750 34.29 21.33 -0.05
N LYS A 751 33.08 21.45 0.51
CA LYS A 751 32.66 20.67 1.68
C LYS A 751 32.66 19.16 1.42
N ALA A 752 32.17 18.75 0.24
CA ALA A 752 32.16 17.33 -0.12
C ALA A 752 33.59 16.77 -0.25
N LEU A 753 34.48 17.54 -0.87
CA LEU A 753 35.89 17.18 -1.02
C LEU A 753 36.61 17.15 0.33
N ASP A 754 36.36 18.13 1.19
CA ASP A 754 36.96 18.27 2.53
C ASP A 754 36.61 17.07 3.44
N LEU A 755 35.33 16.69 3.48
CA LEU A 755 34.86 15.51 4.20
C LEU A 755 35.54 14.22 3.71
N GLN A 756 35.55 14.02 2.40
CA GLN A 756 36.12 12.81 1.79
C GLN A 756 37.65 12.79 1.86
N TYR A 757 38.28 13.96 1.83
CA TYR A 757 39.72 14.10 2.07
C TYR A 757 40.07 13.73 3.52
N THR A 758 39.30 14.21 4.50
CA THR A 758 39.47 13.83 5.92
C THR A 758 39.31 12.33 6.14
N ASN A 759 38.25 11.73 5.58
CA ASN A 759 38.02 10.29 5.67
C ASN A 759 39.14 9.50 5.00
N GLY A 760 39.58 9.94 3.81
CA GLY A 760 40.68 9.33 3.09
C GLY A 760 42.03 9.48 3.79
N LEU A 761 42.27 10.56 4.55
CA LEU A 761 43.45 10.68 5.41
C LEU A 761 43.40 9.68 6.57
N LYS A 762 42.28 9.59 7.29
CA LYS A 762 42.14 8.68 8.46
C LYS A 762 42.24 7.22 8.07
N ALA A 763 41.68 6.83 6.93
CA ALA A 763 41.66 5.46 6.44
C ALA A 763 42.62 5.25 5.25
N LEU A 764 43.70 6.03 5.17
CA LEU A 764 44.65 6.00 4.04
C LEU A 764 45.26 4.60 3.90
N ASN A 765 45.78 4.04 4.99
CA ASN A 765 46.49 2.75 4.98
C ASN A 765 45.58 1.58 4.58
N GLU A 766 44.30 1.65 4.91
CA GLU A 766 43.30 0.60 4.60
C GLU A 766 42.76 0.67 3.18
N ASN A 767 42.75 1.88 2.58
CA ASN A 767 42.11 2.13 1.29
C ASN A 767 43.10 2.41 0.16
N LEU A 768 44.39 2.35 0.43
CA LEU A 768 45.41 2.37 -0.60
C LEU A 768 45.35 1.09 -1.45
N PRO A 769 45.64 1.17 -2.76
CA PRO A 769 45.72 0.00 -3.61
C PRO A 769 46.75 -1.02 -3.10
N ASP A 770 46.40 -2.31 -3.16
CA ASP A 770 47.27 -3.41 -2.72
C ASP A 770 48.64 -3.37 -3.41
N ILE A 771 49.69 -3.14 -2.62
CA ILE A 771 51.09 -3.22 -3.05
C ILE A 771 51.55 -4.66 -2.85
N LYS A 772 51.70 -5.39 -3.95
CA LYS A 772 52.19 -6.78 -3.95
C LYS A 772 53.71 -6.81 -3.79
N ILE A 773 54.18 -7.60 -2.84
CA ILE A 773 55.58 -7.76 -2.49
C ILE A 773 55.91 -9.25 -2.47
N ASP A 774 57.00 -9.65 -3.10
CA ASP A 774 57.50 -11.03 -3.02
C ASP A 774 58.62 -11.12 -1.97
N LEU A 775 58.56 -12.12 -1.11
CA LEU A 775 59.63 -12.46 -0.18
C LEU A 775 60.58 -13.47 -0.81
N ILE A 776 61.86 -13.10 -0.92
CA ILE A 776 62.89 -13.94 -1.54
C ILE A 776 64.08 -14.06 -0.59
N PHE A 777 64.69 -15.25 -0.55
CA PHE A 777 65.97 -15.47 0.12
C PHE A 777 67.13 -15.20 -0.85
N GLY A 778 67.94 -14.17 -0.57
CA GLY A 778 69.09 -13.75 -1.39
C GLY A 778 70.25 -13.27 -0.51
N GLU A 779 71.50 -13.56 -0.91
CA GLU A 779 72.71 -13.14 -0.16
C GLU A 779 72.69 -13.53 1.34
N LYS A 780 72.22 -14.75 1.67
CA LYS A 780 72.07 -15.25 3.04
C LYS A 780 71.10 -14.45 3.93
N THR A 781 70.28 -13.56 3.36
CA THR A 781 69.29 -12.74 4.08
C THR A 781 67.92 -12.79 3.38
N ILE A 782 66.87 -12.43 4.12
CA ILE A 782 65.52 -12.31 3.56
C ILE A 782 65.39 -10.91 2.97
N GLN A 783 65.00 -10.83 1.70
CA GLN A 783 64.85 -9.56 0.98
C GLN A 783 63.44 -9.42 0.43
N TYR A 784 62.92 -8.19 0.47
CA TYR A 784 61.65 -7.82 -0.12
C TYR A 784 61.84 -7.38 -1.58
N LYS A 785 61.18 -8.06 -2.51
CA LYS A 785 61.24 -7.72 -3.94
C LYS A 785 59.88 -7.23 -4.44
N LEU A 786 59.85 -6.12 -5.17
CA LEU A 786 58.66 -5.75 -5.93
C LEU A 786 58.65 -6.49 -7.29
N PRO A 787 57.49 -6.98 -7.75
CA PRO A 787 57.37 -7.67 -9.04
C PRO A 787 57.80 -6.84 -10.26
N SER A 788 57.74 -5.51 -10.16
CA SER A 788 57.93 -4.56 -11.27
C SER A 788 59.32 -3.91 -11.35
N SER A 789 60.23 -4.16 -10.40
CA SER A 789 61.59 -3.61 -10.43
C SER A 789 62.57 -4.61 -11.05
N LEU A 790 63.08 -4.28 -12.25
CA LEU A 790 64.11 -5.02 -12.99
C LEU A 790 65.52 -4.95 -12.35
N GLN A 791 65.71 -4.13 -11.33
CA GLN A 791 66.98 -3.97 -10.62
C GLN A 791 66.97 -4.71 -9.28
N ALA A 792 68.05 -5.43 -8.99
CA ALA A 792 68.32 -6.17 -7.76
C ALA A 792 68.64 -5.24 -6.57
N GLN A 793 67.79 -4.24 -6.32
CA GLN A 793 67.82 -3.42 -5.12
C GLN A 793 66.52 -3.65 -4.36
N SER A 794 66.53 -4.75 -3.62
CA SER A 794 65.43 -5.22 -2.78
C SER A 794 65.59 -4.63 -1.38
N SER A 795 65.37 -3.31 -1.25
CA SER A 795 65.39 -2.61 0.04
C SER A 795 63.99 -2.16 0.45
N ILE A 796 63.73 -2.12 1.76
CA ILE A 796 62.52 -1.53 2.36
C ILE A 796 62.28 -0.09 1.86
N GLU A 797 63.33 0.60 1.41
CA GLU A 797 63.29 1.96 0.87
C GLU A 797 62.52 2.06 -0.45
N ALA A 798 62.61 1.05 -1.32
CA ALA A 798 61.84 1.00 -2.57
C ALA A 798 60.34 0.86 -2.29
N ILE A 799 59.97 0.02 -1.30
CA ILE A 799 58.58 -0.10 -0.83
C ILE A 799 58.10 1.24 -0.26
N LYS A 800 58.90 1.85 0.65
CA LYS A 800 58.62 3.17 1.22
C LYS A 800 58.42 4.23 0.12
N ALA A 801 59.26 4.24 -0.93
CA ALA A 801 59.14 5.16 -2.04
C ALA A 801 57.85 4.97 -2.87
N THR A 802 57.45 3.72 -3.13
CA THR A 802 56.18 3.44 -3.85
C THR A 802 54.96 3.85 -3.03
N TYR A 803 54.95 3.55 -1.73
CA TYR A 803 53.90 3.97 -0.81
C TYR A 803 53.77 5.49 -0.74
N TYR A 804 54.89 6.20 -0.52
CA TYR A 804 54.88 7.66 -0.45
C TYR A 804 54.51 8.33 -1.77
N ARG A 805 54.73 7.68 -2.92
CA ARG A 805 54.27 8.17 -4.23
C ARG A 805 52.74 8.14 -4.33
N GLU A 806 52.09 7.05 -3.92
CA GLU A 806 50.62 6.95 -3.91
C GLU A 806 50.01 7.89 -2.85
N MET A 807 50.61 7.98 -1.67
CA MET A 807 50.23 8.97 -0.65
C MET A 807 50.33 10.40 -1.21
N LYS A 808 51.44 10.76 -1.86
CA LYS A 808 51.61 12.09 -2.49
C LYS A 808 50.57 12.36 -3.57
N ARG A 809 50.21 11.35 -4.36
CA ARG A 809 49.16 11.46 -5.37
C ARG A 809 47.82 11.83 -4.73
N PHE A 810 47.44 11.15 -3.65
CA PHE A 810 46.23 11.46 -2.89
C PHE A 810 46.27 12.87 -2.25
N LEU A 811 47.37 13.21 -1.58
CA LEU A 811 47.55 14.53 -0.96
C LEU A 811 47.50 15.68 -2.00
N SER A 812 47.84 15.41 -3.26
CA SER A 812 47.79 16.41 -4.33
C SER A 812 46.41 16.65 -4.96
N ILE A 813 45.39 15.86 -4.58
CA ILE A 813 44.05 15.97 -5.18
C ILE A 813 43.44 17.37 -4.95
N PRO A 814 43.44 17.96 -3.74
CA PRO A 814 42.91 19.33 -3.55
C PRO A 814 43.67 20.41 -4.33
N LEU A 815 44.95 20.20 -4.70
CA LEU A 815 45.72 21.15 -5.52
C LEU A 815 45.31 21.12 -6.99
N THR A 816 44.97 19.93 -7.48
CA THR A 816 44.66 19.66 -8.89
C THR A 816 43.16 19.71 -9.18
N PHE A 817 42.33 19.73 -8.13
CA PHE A 817 40.88 19.73 -8.24
C PHE A 817 40.37 21.00 -8.94
N LYS A 818 39.66 20.79 -10.05
CA LYS A 818 38.98 21.84 -10.79
C LYS A 818 37.50 21.83 -10.36
N GLY A 819 36.97 22.99 -9.97
CA GLY A 819 35.55 23.16 -9.63
C GLY A 819 34.65 23.42 -10.84
N CYS A 820 33.53 24.10 -10.60
CA CYS A 820 32.52 24.56 -11.56
C CYS A 820 32.81 25.95 -12.14
N SER A 821 33.63 26.78 -11.50
CA SER A 821 34.04 28.08 -12.04
C SER A 821 35.05 27.94 -13.17
N ASP A 822 34.90 28.76 -14.22
CA ASP A 822 35.84 28.80 -15.34
C ASP A 822 37.19 29.35 -14.90
N VAL A 823 38.23 28.66 -15.35
CA VAL A 823 39.67 28.86 -15.05
C VAL A 823 40.19 30.25 -15.47
N SER A 824 39.38 31.06 -16.15
CA SER A 824 39.81 32.26 -16.87
C SER A 824 39.87 33.56 -16.05
N SER A 825 39.44 33.60 -14.78
CA SER A 825 39.34 34.89 -14.04
C SER A 825 40.00 34.94 -12.67
N SER A 826 40.55 33.84 -12.15
CA SER A 826 41.42 33.88 -10.99
C SER A 826 42.39 32.71 -11.06
N GLY A 827 43.64 32.98 -11.44
CA GLY A 827 44.68 31.99 -11.69
C GLY A 827 45.15 31.21 -10.46
N LYS A 828 44.29 30.99 -9.47
CA LYS A 828 44.59 30.19 -8.29
C LYS A 828 43.33 29.44 -7.85
N HIS A 829 43.42 28.12 -7.76
CA HIS A 829 42.43 27.22 -7.16
C HIS A 829 42.36 27.40 -5.62
N LEU A 830 42.34 28.66 -5.13
CA LEU A 830 42.57 29.00 -3.71
C LEU A 830 41.59 28.33 -2.75
N ILE A 831 40.33 28.15 -3.19
CA ILE A 831 39.30 27.56 -2.34
C ILE A 831 39.69 26.12 -2.01
N PHE A 832 39.93 25.25 -2.99
CA PHE A 832 40.27 23.85 -2.75
C PHE A 832 41.69 23.65 -2.19
N GLN A 833 42.64 24.51 -2.55
CA GLN A 833 44.01 24.45 -2.01
C GLN A 833 44.06 24.67 -0.48
N SER A 834 43.11 25.42 0.08
CA SER A 834 43.04 25.65 1.53
C SER A 834 42.80 24.39 2.35
N ILE A 835 42.22 23.33 1.77
CA ILE A 835 41.98 22.04 2.45
C ILE A 835 43.29 21.44 2.96
N MET A 836 44.36 21.50 2.15
CA MET A 836 45.66 20.96 2.55
C MET A 836 46.26 21.70 3.75
N SER A 837 46.08 23.02 3.81
CA SER A 837 46.59 23.82 4.93
C SER A 837 45.80 23.60 6.22
N LEU A 838 44.52 23.22 6.13
CA LEU A 838 43.68 22.96 7.30
C LEU A 838 43.97 21.59 7.92
N HIS A 839 44.25 20.58 7.09
CA HIS A 839 44.51 19.21 7.52
C HIS A 839 46.00 18.87 7.67
N SER A 840 46.85 19.86 7.99
CA SER A 840 48.30 19.62 8.15
C SER A 840 48.62 18.58 9.23
N ASP A 841 47.88 18.60 10.34
CA ASP A 841 48.11 17.71 11.48
C ASP A 841 47.68 16.28 11.16
N ASP A 842 46.59 16.10 10.42
CA ASP A 842 46.13 14.79 9.94
C ASP A 842 47.14 14.19 8.95
N ILE A 843 47.74 15.02 8.08
CA ILE A 843 48.80 14.57 7.16
C ILE A 843 50.02 14.09 7.96
N ILE A 844 50.41 14.80 9.01
CA ILE A 844 51.49 14.38 9.91
C ILE A 844 51.15 13.05 10.59
N ALA A 845 49.91 12.88 11.06
CA ALA A 845 49.43 11.62 11.64
C ALA A 845 49.54 10.45 10.64
N CYS A 846 49.19 10.66 9.36
CA CYS A 846 49.37 9.64 8.31
C CYS A 846 50.84 9.22 8.13
N PHE A 847 51.79 10.15 8.28
CA PHE A 847 53.22 9.78 8.24
C PHE A 847 53.62 8.94 9.45
N TYR A 848 53.11 9.24 10.65
CA TYR A 848 53.35 8.41 11.84
C TYR A 848 52.76 7.00 11.69
N THR A 849 51.51 6.86 11.25
CA THR A 849 50.88 5.55 11.04
C THR A 849 51.56 4.77 9.91
N SER A 850 52.06 5.45 8.86
CA SER A 850 52.86 4.79 7.82
C SER A 850 54.17 4.24 8.37
N ASN A 851 54.84 4.95 9.27
CA ASN A 851 56.04 4.45 9.94
C ASN A 851 55.74 3.24 10.83
N GLU A 852 54.62 3.25 11.56
CA GLU A 852 54.17 2.09 12.33
C GLU A 852 53.89 0.88 11.42
N LEU A 853 53.26 1.09 10.27
CA LEU A 853 53.03 0.05 9.26
C LEU A 853 54.35 -0.54 8.75
N PHE A 854 55.35 0.30 8.46
CA PHE A 854 56.67 -0.18 8.07
C PHE A 854 57.36 -0.97 9.18
N LEU A 855 57.24 -0.56 10.44
CA LEU A 855 57.76 -1.32 11.58
C LEU A 855 57.06 -2.68 11.72
N ARG A 856 55.74 -2.75 11.54
CA ARG A 856 54.98 -4.01 11.54
C ARG A 856 55.44 -4.93 10.40
N LEU A 857 55.67 -4.38 9.21
CA LEU A 857 56.19 -5.13 8.07
C LEU A 857 57.64 -5.59 8.29
N GLU A 858 58.49 -4.80 8.95
CA GLU A 858 59.84 -5.21 9.34
C GLU A 858 59.81 -6.33 10.40
N HIS A 859 58.97 -6.23 11.43
CA HIS A 859 58.77 -7.30 12.43
C HIS A 859 58.17 -8.57 11.85
N GLY A 860 57.34 -8.45 10.80
CA GLY A 860 56.81 -9.61 10.07
C GLY A 860 57.90 -10.53 9.50
N LEU A 861 59.11 -10.03 9.25
CA LEU A 861 60.25 -10.85 8.81
C LEU A 861 60.79 -11.75 9.92
N ASP A 862 60.67 -11.37 11.19
CA ASP A 862 61.28 -12.09 12.31
C ASP A 862 60.75 -13.53 12.41
N GLN A 863 59.48 -13.73 12.08
CA GLN A 863 58.83 -15.05 12.07
C GLN A 863 59.48 -16.03 11.07
N PHE A 864 60.09 -15.51 10.00
CA PHE A 864 60.68 -16.32 8.94
C PHE A 864 62.19 -16.51 9.08
N LYS A 865 62.85 -15.77 9.99
CA LYS A 865 64.31 -15.88 10.21
C LYS A 865 64.72 -17.29 10.66
N GLU A 866 63.94 -17.92 11.53
CA GLU A 866 64.24 -19.26 12.04
C GLU A 866 64.25 -20.34 10.95
N TRP A 867 63.39 -20.20 9.93
CA TRP A 867 63.26 -21.17 8.84
C TRP A 867 64.45 -21.19 7.88
N ILE A 868 65.26 -20.15 7.91
CA ILE A 868 66.25 -19.83 6.88
C ILE A 868 67.69 -19.97 7.39
N VAL A 869 67.85 -20.27 8.69
CA VAL A 869 69.15 -20.49 9.34
C VAL A 869 69.98 -21.55 8.59
N LEU A 870 69.33 -22.58 8.03
CA LEU A 870 69.98 -23.63 7.24
C LEU A 870 70.65 -23.11 5.96
N GLY A 871 70.14 -22.03 5.37
CA GLY A 871 70.73 -21.37 4.20
C GLY A 871 71.93 -20.48 4.51
N GLN A 872 72.18 -20.15 5.78
CA GLN A 872 73.26 -19.25 6.20
C GLN A 872 74.58 -19.99 6.48
N VAL A 873 74.46 -21.26 6.88
CA VAL A 873 75.54 -22.13 7.33
C VAL A 873 75.93 -23.14 6.24
N ASN A 874 77.18 -23.59 6.23
CA ASN A 874 77.59 -24.69 5.37
C ASN A 874 77.00 -26.01 5.90
N ILE A 875 76.02 -26.55 5.18
CA ILE A 875 75.27 -27.75 5.56
C ILE A 875 76.18 -28.98 5.67
N GLU A 876 77.18 -29.10 4.80
CA GLU A 876 78.05 -30.29 4.74
C GLU A 876 79.00 -30.39 5.95
N GLU A 877 79.61 -29.27 6.36
CA GLU A 877 80.46 -29.21 7.55
C GLU A 877 79.68 -29.47 8.85
N LEU A 878 78.42 -29.03 8.89
CA LEU A 878 77.56 -29.19 10.07
C LEU A 878 77.11 -30.65 10.24
N VAL A 879 76.81 -31.32 9.13
CA VAL A 879 76.51 -32.76 9.09
C VAL A 879 77.73 -33.58 9.53
N GLU A 880 78.93 -33.23 9.06
CA GLU A 880 80.15 -33.97 9.40
C GLU A 880 80.57 -33.85 10.88
N LYS A 881 80.40 -32.68 11.51
CA LYS A 881 80.79 -32.47 12.92
C LYS A 881 79.84 -33.12 13.92
N ASN A 882 78.53 -33.15 13.62
CA ASN A 882 77.51 -33.46 14.61
C ASN A 882 76.88 -34.86 14.47
N LEU A 883 77.16 -35.60 13.39
CA LEU A 883 76.56 -36.91 13.14
C LEU A 883 77.62 -38.02 13.21
N GLN A 884 77.77 -38.64 14.38
CA GLN A 884 78.69 -39.76 14.58
C GLN A 884 77.96 -41.07 14.90
N ASP A 885 76.91 -41.02 15.73
CA ASP A 885 76.16 -42.20 16.15
C ASP A 885 74.81 -42.36 15.45
N VAL A 886 74.35 -43.60 15.34
CA VAL A 886 73.13 -43.99 14.61
C VAL A 886 71.88 -43.30 15.18
N GLU A 887 71.82 -43.08 16.50
CA GLU A 887 70.71 -42.36 17.12
C GLU A 887 70.62 -40.90 16.67
N ASP A 888 71.75 -40.23 16.45
CA ASP A 888 71.80 -38.84 16.01
C ASP A 888 71.20 -38.72 14.60
N TRP A 889 71.53 -39.68 13.74
CA TRP A 889 70.96 -39.78 12.40
C TRP A 889 69.45 -39.98 12.43
N GLU A 890 68.95 -40.93 13.24
CA GLU A 890 67.52 -41.19 13.37
C GLU A 890 66.75 -39.97 13.90
N ARG A 891 67.27 -39.33 14.95
CA ARG A 891 66.64 -38.13 15.54
C ARG A 891 66.59 -37.00 14.52
N ASN A 892 67.66 -36.77 13.77
CA ASN A 892 67.72 -35.69 12.78
C ASN A 892 66.87 -35.97 11.54
N PHE A 893 66.79 -37.21 11.04
CA PHE A 893 65.86 -37.56 9.96
C PHE A 893 64.39 -37.43 10.40
N ARG A 894 64.05 -37.82 11.64
CA ARG A 894 62.70 -37.62 12.19
C ARG A 894 62.38 -36.13 12.35
N ALA A 895 63.30 -35.34 12.90
CA ALA A 895 63.13 -33.89 13.06
C ALA A 895 62.98 -33.17 11.71
N LEU A 896 63.75 -33.57 10.70
CA LEU A 896 63.66 -33.03 9.34
C LEU A 896 62.29 -33.34 8.71
N LYS A 897 61.76 -34.54 8.92
CA LYS A 897 60.42 -34.92 8.44
C LYS A 897 59.31 -34.06 9.09
N ILE A 898 59.38 -33.82 10.39
CA ILE A 898 58.42 -32.96 11.11
C ILE A 898 58.53 -31.51 10.60
N ARG A 899 59.75 -30.97 10.51
CA ARG A 899 59.99 -29.61 9.98
C ARG A 899 59.55 -29.45 8.52
N GLY A 900 59.65 -30.50 7.69
CA GLY A 900 59.10 -30.51 6.34
C GLY A 900 57.58 -30.38 6.30
N GLN A 901 56.87 -31.11 7.17
CA GLN A 901 55.41 -30.99 7.29
C GLN A 901 54.97 -29.62 7.79
N ASP A 902 55.74 -29.02 8.70
CA ASP A 902 55.43 -27.67 9.20
C ASP A 902 55.75 -26.57 8.16
N ALA A 903 56.76 -26.75 7.31
CA ALA A 903 57.03 -25.85 6.19
C ALA A 903 55.88 -25.83 5.16
N GLU A 904 55.22 -26.96 4.92
CA GLU A 904 54.05 -27.04 4.03
C GLU A 904 52.84 -26.24 4.57
N LYS A 905 52.70 -26.11 5.90
CA LYS A 905 51.63 -25.34 6.55
C LYS A 905 51.83 -23.83 6.50
N LEU A 906 53.00 -23.34 6.09
CA LEU A 906 53.27 -21.91 5.98
C LEU A 906 52.31 -21.25 4.96
N PRO A 907 51.74 -20.08 5.28
CA PRO A 907 50.81 -19.37 4.41
C PRO A 907 51.50 -18.90 3.12
N ASN A 908 50.75 -18.90 2.02
CA ASN A 908 51.25 -18.47 0.72
C ASN A 908 51.29 -16.94 0.58
N GLU A 909 50.37 -16.24 1.26
CA GLU A 909 50.27 -14.78 1.29
C GLU A 909 49.96 -14.29 2.71
N VAL A 910 50.59 -13.18 3.13
CA VAL A 910 50.28 -12.46 4.38
C VAL A 910 49.95 -11.02 4.04
N ARG A 911 48.87 -10.49 4.61
CA ARG A 911 48.41 -9.11 4.39
C ARG A 911 48.73 -8.23 5.60
N TYR A 912 49.36 -7.09 5.35
CA TYR A 912 49.58 -6.01 6.30
C TYR A 912 48.95 -4.75 5.71
N ASP A 913 47.68 -4.49 6.01
CA ASP A 913 46.86 -3.42 5.42
C ASP A 913 47.02 -3.38 3.89
N CYS A 914 47.64 -2.33 3.33
CA CYS A 914 47.87 -2.18 1.90
C CYS A 914 48.99 -3.06 1.32
N PHE A 915 49.76 -3.80 2.14
CA PHE A 915 50.84 -4.66 1.67
C PHE A 915 50.40 -6.12 1.59
N VAL A 916 50.51 -6.71 0.41
CA VAL A 916 50.26 -8.15 0.19
C VAL A 916 51.59 -8.82 -0.04
N VAL A 917 52.07 -9.54 0.97
CA VAL A 917 53.38 -10.20 0.95
C VAL A 917 53.22 -11.66 0.53
N ASN A 918 53.72 -11.98 -0.64
CA ASN A 918 53.77 -13.33 -1.21
C ASN A 918 54.99 -14.09 -0.67
N ILE A 919 54.73 -15.17 0.06
CA ILE A 919 55.72 -16.00 0.74
C ILE A 919 56.09 -17.23 -0.10
N ASN A 920 55.35 -17.52 -1.18
CA ASN A 920 55.61 -18.70 -2.02
C ASN A 920 57.07 -18.85 -2.48
N PRO A 921 57.76 -17.79 -2.94
CA PRO A 921 59.16 -17.93 -3.34
C PRO A 921 60.04 -18.33 -2.14
N LEU A 922 59.78 -17.77 -0.96
CA LEU A 922 60.49 -18.11 0.27
C LEU A 922 60.21 -19.56 0.72
N LYS A 923 58.95 -19.99 0.68
CA LYS A 923 58.55 -21.38 0.99
C LYS A 923 59.27 -22.40 0.12
N LEU A 924 59.35 -22.15 -1.20
CA LEU A 924 60.15 -22.98 -2.11
C LEU A 924 61.64 -22.98 -1.75
N THR A 925 62.20 -21.86 -1.29
CA THR A 925 63.60 -21.85 -0.82
C THR A 925 63.79 -22.67 0.46
N ILE A 926 62.84 -22.63 1.41
CA ILE A 926 62.88 -23.43 2.65
C ILE A 926 62.79 -24.93 2.32
N GLU A 927 61.85 -25.33 1.47
CA GLU A 927 61.72 -26.73 1.01
C GLU A 927 63.01 -27.23 0.33
N ASN A 928 63.63 -26.39 -0.51
CA ASN A 928 64.90 -26.72 -1.13
C ASN A 928 66.06 -26.83 -0.11
N GLN A 929 66.11 -25.97 0.91
CA GLN A 929 67.11 -26.06 1.98
C GLN A 929 66.95 -27.34 2.82
N LEU A 930 65.72 -27.70 3.19
CA LEU A 930 65.42 -28.95 3.89
C LEU A 930 65.78 -30.17 3.04
N ARG A 931 65.50 -30.14 1.73
CA ARG A 931 65.91 -31.19 0.80
C ARG A 931 67.43 -31.31 0.70
N ARG A 932 68.14 -30.19 0.59
CA ARG A 932 69.62 -30.19 0.60
C ARG A 932 70.20 -30.78 1.88
N LEU A 933 69.64 -30.44 3.05
CA LEU A 933 70.05 -31.03 4.33
C LEU A 933 69.82 -32.55 4.34
N HIS A 934 68.67 -33.00 3.88
CA HIS A 934 68.35 -34.42 3.75
C HIS A 934 69.35 -35.16 2.84
N ASP A 935 69.66 -34.59 1.67
CA ASP A 935 70.57 -35.19 0.70
C ASP A 935 72.02 -35.19 1.20
N SER A 936 72.48 -34.10 1.84
CA SER A 936 73.81 -34.04 2.47
C SER A 936 73.95 -35.05 3.60
N MET A 937 72.92 -35.20 4.44
CA MET A 937 72.86 -36.26 5.45
C MET A 937 72.97 -37.64 4.79
N LEU A 938 72.12 -37.96 3.81
CA LEU A 938 72.16 -39.25 3.12
C LEU A 938 73.53 -39.55 2.48
N ASN A 939 74.13 -38.55 1.83
CA ASN A 939 75.44 -38.70 1.21
C ASN A 939 76.54 -38.93 2.24
N TYR A 940 76.51 -38.23 3.37
CA TYR A 940 77.49 -38.43 4.43
C TYR A 940 77.30 -39.80 5.14
N LEU A 941 76.07 -40.27 5.32
CA LEU A 941 75.79 -41.63 5.84
C LEU A 941 76.36 -42.70 4.91
N LYS A 942 76.13 -42.57 3.59
CA LYS A 942 76.73 -43.47 2.58
C LYS A 942 78.26 -43.44 2.64
N ARG A 943 78.87 -42.25 2.69
CA ARG A 943 80.33 -42.10 2.81
C ARG A 943 80.87 -42.68 4.12
N SER A 944 80.15 -42.56 5.24
CA SER A 944 80.54 -43.17 6.51
C SER A 944 80.50 -44.70 6.43
N ILE A 945 79.45 -45.28 5.85
CA ILE A 945 79.35 -46.73 5.68
C ILE A 945 80.47 -47.26 4.79
N ILE A 946 80.79 -46.59 3.68
CA ILE A 946 81.88 -46.98 2.78
C ILE A 946 83.24 -46.87 3.49
N ARG A 947 83.47 -45.80 4.27
CA ARG A 947 84.71 -45.64 5.06
C ARG A 947 84.86 -46.77 6.08
N ASP A 948 83.82 -47.03 6.87
CA ASP A 948 83.81 -48.10 7.86
C ASP A 948 83.99 -49.48 7.19
N ALA A 949 83.37 -49.71 6.03
CA ALA A 949 83.50 -50.94 5.24
C ALA A 949 84.95 -51.16 4.77
N ASN A 950 85.58 -50.13 4.22
CA ASN A 950 86.96 -50.20 3.73
C ASN A 950 87.97 -50.46 4.87
N ILE A 951 87.74 -49.90 6.07
CA ILE A 951 88.60 -50.16 7.24
C ILE A 951 88.54 -51.65 7.61
N ILE A 952 87.35 -52.24 7.60
CA ILE A 952 87.17 -53.67 7.89
C ILE A 952 87.78 -54.53 6.77
N ASP A 953 87.56 -54.18 5.51
CA ASP A 953 88.07 -54.95 4.36
C ASP A 953 89.60 -54.94 4.32
N THR A 954 90.23 -53.78 4.52
CA THR A 954 91.70 -53.67 4.61
C THR A 954 92.29 -54.44 5.80
N PHE A 955 91.60 -54.46 6.95
CA PHE A 955 92.01 -55.28 8.09
C PHE A 955 91.94 -56.78 7.77
N VAL A 956 90.82 -57.22 7.17
CA VAL A 956 90.62 -58.63 6.81
C VAL A 956 91.64 -59.07 5.75
N ASP A 957 91.92 -58.25 4.74
CA ASP A 957 92.93 -58.57 3.71
C ASP A 957 94.35 -58.63 4.30
N GLN A 958 94.73 -57.68 5.18
CA GLN A 958 96.01 -57.74 5.91
C GLN A 958 96.09 -58.98 6.81
N GLY A 959 94.97 -59.31 7.46
CA GLY A 959 94.83 -60.51 8.26
C GLY A 959 95.04 -61.78 7.43
N PHE A 960 94.44 -61.85 6.24
CA PHE A 960 94.60 -62.99 5.34
C PHE A 960 96.03 -63.18 4.85
N GLU A 961 96.76 -62.11 4.54
CA GLU A 961 98.17 -62.23 4.14
C GLU A 961 99.02 -62.79 5.28
N ASN A 962 98.85 -62.27 6.50
CA ASN A 962 99.59 -62.74 7.67
C ASN A 962 99.29 -64.19 8.05
N LEU A 963 98.06 -64.68 7.81
CA LEU A 963 97.64 -66.05 8.15
C LEU A 963 98.05 -67.10 7.11
N LYS A 964 98.59 -66.71 5.95
CA LYS A 964 99.11 -67.65 4.94
C LYS A 964 100.51 -68.16 5.27
N ASP A 965 101.26 -67.45 6.10
CA ASP A 965 102.64 -67.79 6.44
C ASP A 965 102.70 -69.09 7.25
N ARG A 966 103.47 -70.06 6.76
CA ARG A 966 103.68 -71.36 7.42
C ARG A 966 105.07 -71.40 8.06
N PRO A 967 105.18 -71.21 9.38
CA PRO A 967 106.49 -71.14 10.03
C PRO A 967 107.14 -72.54 10.09
N GLN A 968 108.41 -72.63 9.71
CA GLN A 968 109.17 -73.89 9.73
C GLN A 968 110.28 -73.88 10.79
N THR A 969 110.70 -72.70 11.24
CA THR A 969 111.72 -72.54 12.29
C THR A 969 111.10 -72.06 13.61
N LEU A 970 111.81 -72.27 14.72
CA LEU A 970 111.32 -71.88 16.06
C LEU A 970 111.13 -70.36 16.19
N ASP A 971 112.03 -69.58 15.59
CA ASP A 971 111.95 -68.11 15.59
C ASP A 971 110.75 -67.63 14.74
N GLU A 972 110.51 -68.27 13.60
CA GLU A 972 109.32 -68.02 12.76
C GLU A 972 108.02 -68.41 13.48
N ILE A 973 108.01 -69.51 14.26
CA ILE A 973 106.84 -69.91 15.06
C ILE A 973 106.53 -68.85 16.12
N SER A 974 107.55 -68.33 16.81
CA SER A 974 107.41 -67.27 17.82
C SER A 974 106.91 -65.97 17.19
N GLU A 975 107.43 -65.59 16.02
CA GLU A 975 106.98 -64.40 15.29
C GLU A 975 105.54 -64.55 14.77
N SER A 976 105.17 -65.74 14.27
CA SER A 976 103.82 -66.05 13.82
C SER A 976 102.80 -66.02 14.97
N TYR A 977 103.16 -66.51 16.16
CA TYR A 977 102.33 -66.36 17.38
C TYR A 977 102.08 -64.90 17.75
N LYS A 978 103.13 -64.06 17.73
CA LYS A 978 102.99 -62.62 18.02
C LYS A 978 102.08 -61.93 17.02
N LYS A 979 102.28 -62.18 15.72
CA LYS A 979 101.41 -61.63 14.66
C LYS A 979 99.95 -62.08 14.81
N HIS A 980 99.73 -63.33 15.18
CA HIS A 980 98.39 -63.86 15.45
C HIS A 980 97.73 -63.20 16.69
N GLU A 981 98.50 -62.96 17.75
CA GLU A 981 98.01 -62.28 18.96
C GLU A 981 97.68 -60.80 18.68
N GLU A 982 98.50 -60.10 17.88
CA GLU A 982 98.24 -58.72 17.43
C GLU A 982 96.95 -58.62 16.58
N LEU A 983 96.73 -59.58 15.67
CA LEU A 983 95.50 -59.67 14.90
C LEU A 983 94.29 -59.96 15.80
N ASN A 984 94.45 -60.80 16.82
CA ASN A 984 93.39 -61.13 17.78
C ASN A 984 93.02 -59.92 18.66
N PHE A 985 93.98 -59.07 19.02
CA PHE A 985 93.71 -57.84 19.74
C PHE A 985 92.90 -56.87 18.87
N LYS A 986 93.36 -56.60 17.64
CA LYS A 986 92.65 -55.72 16.68
C LYS A 986 91.26 -56.25 16.30
N ARG A 987 91.08 -57.58 16.26
CA ARG A 987 89.77 -58.23 16.03
C ARG A 987 88.71 -57.75 17.02
N LYS A 988 89.08 -57.54 18.29
CA LYS A 988 88.13 -57.09 19.33
C LYS A 988 87.58 -55.69 19.07
N ASP A 989 88.33 -54.84 18.36
CA ASP A 989 87.89 -53.50 17.98
C ASP A 989 87.08 -53.49 16.68
N ILE A 990 87.35 -54.42 15.76
CA ILE A 990 86.69 -54.52 14.44
C ILE A 990 85.26 -55.07 14.54
N LEU A 991 84.98 -56.01 15.46
CA LEU A 991 83.65 -56.60 15.63
C LEU A 991 82.57 -55.56 16.03
N PRO A 992 82.78 -54.67 17.03
CA PRO A 992 81.86 -53.57 17.32
C PRO A 992 81.71 -52.58 16.15
N LEU A 993 82.78 -52.32 15.39
CA LEU A 993 82.71 -51.45 14.20
C LEU A 993 81.82 -52.06 13.11
N TYR A 994 81.88 -53.38 12.90
CA TYR A 994 80.98 -54.09 11.98
C TYR A 994 79.51 -53.99 12.42
N GLN A 995 79.21 -54.16 13.72
CA GLN A 995 77.85 -54.00 14.25
C GLN A 995 77.30 -52.57 14.09
N ARG A 996 78.16 -51.56 14.27
CA ARG A 996 77.80 -50.15 13.98
C ARG A 996 77.54 -49.94 12.49
N LEU A 997 78.36 -50.53 11.62
CA LEU A 997 78.19 -50.48 10.16
C LEU A 997 76.89 -51.16 9.72
N GLU A 998 76.52 -52.30 10.31
CA GLU A 998 75.25 -52.97 10.06
C GLU A 998 74.05 -52.11 10.49
N SER A 999 74.14 -51.48 11.65
CA SER A 999 73.11 -50.57 12.17
C SER A 999 72.96 -49.32 11.28
N LYS A 1000 74.06 -48.72 10.84
CA LYS A 1000 74.06 -47.62 9.85
C LYS A 1000 73.47 -48.07 8.52
N ASN A 1001 73.75 -49.29 8.06
CA ASN A 1001 73.21 -49.82 6.81
C ASN A 1001 71.70 -50.14 6.90
N LYS A 1002 71.21 -50.62 8.06
CA LYS A 1002 69.77 -50.78 8.34
C LYS A 1002 69.05 -49.43 8.26
N LEU A 1003 69.64 -48.38 8.86
CA LEU A 1003 69.12 -47.03 8.74
C LEU A 1003 69.13 -46.54 7.28
N LEU A 1004 70.23 -46.74 6.55
CA LEU A 1004 70.32 -46.39 5.13
C LEU A 1004 69.24 -47.09 4.29
N ARG A 1005 68.97 -48.38 4.51
CA ARG A 1005 67.88 -49.10 3.84
C ARG A 1005 66.51 -48.49 4.14
N SER A 1006 66.27 -48.08 5.39
CA SER A 1006 64.99 -47.49 5.78
C SER A 1006 64.75 -46.10 5.17
N VAL A 1007 65.80 -45.30 4.97
CA VAL A 1007 65.68 -43.91 4.48
C VAL A 1007 65.88 -43.80 2.96
N ALA A 1008 66.81 -44.54 2.38
CA ALA A 1008 67.16 -44.48 0.96
C ALA A 1008 66.59 -45.63 0.12
N GLY A 1009 65.97 -46.64 0.74
CA GLY A 1009 65.40 -47.82 0.07
C GLY A 1009 66.44 -48.83 -0.46
N SER A 1010 67.71 -48.42 -0.58
CA SER A 1010 68.84 -49.28 -0.96
C SER A 1010 69.88 -49.31 0.16
N GLY A 1011 70.41 -50.50 0.43
CA GLY A 1011 71.52 -50.70 1.36
C GLY A 1011 72.85 -50.79 0.63
N HIS A 1012 73.94 -50.66 1.36
CA HIS A 1012 75.25 -51.01 0.85
C HIS A 1012 75.32 -52.55 0.67
N GLU A 1013 75.46 -52.99 -0.58
CA GLU A 1013 75.38 -54.41 -0.99
C GLU A 1013 76.63 -55.22 -0.56
N GLN A 1014 77.79 -54.56 -0.51
CA GLN A 1014 79.07 -55.17 -0.11
C GLN A 1014 79.12 -55.62 1.35
N LEU A 1015 78.11 -55.32 2.17
CA LEU A 1015 78.05 -55.75 3.57
C LEU A 1015 77.94 -57.28 3.70
N ILE A 1016 77.23 -57.94 2.78
CA ILE A 1016 77.10 -59.40 2.75
C ILE A 1016 78.44 -60.02 2.37
N GLU A 1017 79.12 -59.46 1.37
CA GLU A 1017 80.45 -59.91 0.95
C GLU A 1017 81.47 -59.72 2.08
N LEU A 1018 81.47 -58.56 2.75
CA LEU A 1018 82.29 -58.29 3.92
C LEU A 1018 82.00 -59.24 5.08
N GLN A 1019 80.73 -59.59 5.31
CA GLN A 1019 80.35 -60.59 6.31
C GLN A 1019 81.02 -61.93 6.00
N THR A 1020 80.88 -62.40 4.75
CA THR A 1020 81.48 -63.67 4.34
C THR A 1020 83.00 -63.65 4.39
N LYS A 1021 83.64 -62.50 4.14
CA LYS A 1021 85.09 -62.33 4.30
C LYS A 1021 85.50 -62.35 5.78
N LEU A 1022 84.75 -61.69 6.66
CA LEU A 1022 84.96 -61.71 8.11
C LEU A 1022 84.82 -63.11 8.68
N ASP A 1023 83.75 -63.83 8.33
CA ASP A 1023 83.51 -65.21 8.77
C ASP A 1023 84.64 -66.14 8.30
N LYS A 1024 85.12 -65.96 7.06
CA LYS A 1024 86.29 -66.69 6.54
C LYS A 1024 87.58 -66.33 7.29
N PHE A 1025 87.77 -65.06 7.63
CA PHE A 1025 88.91 -64.62 8.42
C PHE A 1025 88.90 -65.21 9.83
N GLU A 1026 87.74 -65.25 10.49
CA GLU A 1026 87.57 -65.91 11.79
C GLU A 1026 87.94 -67.40 11.71
N SER A 1027 87.40 -68.10 10.71
CA SER A 1027 87.74 -69.51 10.48
C SER A 1027 89.23 -69.73 10.19
N MET A 1028 89.88 -68.85 9.42
CA MET A 1028 91.32 -68.96 9.14
C MET A 1028 92.19 -68.60 10.35
N MET A 1029 91.77 -67.68 11.21
CA MET A 1029 92.44 -67.41 12.49
C MET A 1029 92.45 -68.67 13.37
N ASP A 1030 91.30 -69.32 13.52
CA ASP A 1030 91.18 -70.54 14.33
C ASP A 1030 92.00 -71.69 13.71
N SER A 1031 92.00 -71.83 12.39
CA SER A 1031 92.84 -72.83 11.71
C SER A 1031 94.35 -72.52 11.82
N HIS A 1032 94.74 -71.26 11.80
CA HIS A 1032 96.14 -70.85 11.88
C HIS A 1032 96.76 -71.19 13.24
N ILE A 1033 96.03 -71.02 14.35
CA ILE A 1033 96.54 -71.40 15.67
C ILE A 1033 96.67 -72.93 15.83
N GLU A 1034 95.77 -73.70 15.23
CA GLU A 1034 95.90 -75.16 15.15
C GLU A 1034 97.13 -75.55 14.31
N MET A 1035 97.31 -74.93 13.15
CA MET A 1035 98.45 -75.17 12.28
C MET A 1035 99.79 -74.88 12.97
N ILE A 1036 99.92 -73.76 13.72
CA ILE A 1036 101.16 -73.45 14.43
C ILE A 1036 101.45 -74.52 15.51
N ASN A 1037 100.42 -75.00 16.22
CA ASN A 1037 100.58 -76.07 17.21
C ASN A 1037 101.03 -77.38 16.56
N ASP A 1038 100.45 -77.75 15.42
CA ASP A 1038 100.84 -78.94 14.66
C ASP A 1038 102.30 -78.85 14.17
N GLN A 1039 102.74 -77.69 13.65
CA GLN A 1039 104.12 -77.48 13.22
C GLN A 1039 105.10 -77.62 14.41
N LYS A 1040 104.74 -77.07 15.57
CA LYS A 1040 105.52 -77.20 16.81
C LYS A 1040 105.68 -78.66 17.22
N ASP A 1041 104.63 -79.47 17.15
CA ASP A 1041 104.70 -80.88 17.49
C ASP A 1041 105.44 -81.72 16.45
N SER A 1042 105.39 -81.34 15.16
CA SER A 1042 106.20 -81.99 14.12
C SER A 1042 107.71 -81.77 14.32
N LEU A 1043 108.13 -80.57 14.75
CA LEU A 1043 109.52 -80.27 15.06
C LEU A 1043 110.03 -81.06 16.28
N LYS A 1044 109.21 -81.23 17.32
CA LYS A 1044 109.54 -82.13 18.45
C LYS A 1044 109.78 -83.56 17.99
N LYS A 1045 108.92 -84.10 17.11
CA LYS A 1045 109.09 -85.45 16.55
C LYS A 1045 110.40 -85.58 15.76
N ASN A 1046 110.75 -84.59 14.94
CA ASN A 1046 112.00 -84.59 14.17
C ASN A 1046 113.26 -84.54 15.07
N ILE A 1047 113.19 -83.87 16.22
CA ILE A 1047 114.28 -83.85 17.20
C ILE A 1047 114.39 -85.18 17.94
N GLN A 1048 113.25 -85.80 18.27
CA GLN A 1048 113.20 -87.13 18.89
C GLN A 1048 113.85 -88.21 18.00
N THR A 1049 113.57 -88.20 16.69
CA THR A 1049 114.18 -89.17 15.76
C THR A 1049 115.69 -88.96 15.61
N ARG A 1050 116.17 -87.72 15.60
CA ARG A 1050 117.62 -87.42 15.62
C ARG A 1050 118.31 -87.94 16.88
N TYR A 1051 117.65 -87.82 18.03
CA TYR A 1051 118.16 -88.40 19.28
C TYR A 1051 118.27 -89.93 19.21
N GLU A 1052 117.24 -90.63 18.73
CA GLU A 1052 117.26 -92.09 18.59
C GLU A 1052 118.38 -92.57 17.67
N THR A 1053 118.63 -91.87 16.55
CA THR A 1053 119.76 -92.20 15.67
C THR A 1053 121.11 -92.03 16.37
N PHE A 1054 121.27 -90.97 17.17
CA PHE A 1054 122.51 -90.71 17.89
C PHE A 1054 122.74 -91.68 19.05
N ALA A 1055 121.69 -92.05 19.80
CA ALA A 1055 121.77 -93.05 20.87
C ALA A 1055 122.25 -94.42 20.32
N ASN A 1056 121.72 -94.84 19.16
CA ASN A 1056 122.15 -96.07 18.49
C ASN A 1056 123.64 -96.04 18.05
N GLU A 1057 124.17 -94.88 17.68
CA GLU A 1057 125.59 -94.74 17.36
C GLU A 1057 126.48 -94.89 18.61
N CYS A 1058 126.03 -94.38 19.75
CA CYS A 1058 126.72 -94.49 21.04
C CYS A 1058 126.84 -95.95 21.50
N GLU A 1059 125.77 -96.75 21.42
CA GLU A 1059 125.79 -98.17 21.79
C GLU A 1059 126.77 -98.99 20.93
N LYS A 1060 126.83 -98.73 19.62
CA LYS A 1060 127.75 -99.44 18.71
C LYS A 1060 129.22 -99.21 19.07
N VAL A 1061 129.57 -98.01 19.54
CA VAL A 1061 130.94 -97.69 19.96
C VAL A 1061 131.29 -98.38 21.29
N LYS A 1062 130.35 -98.46 22.25
CA LYS A 1062 130.53 -99.23 23.50
C LYS A 1062 130.81 -100.71 23.22
N LEU A 1063 130.03 -101.34 22.36
CA LEU A 1063 130.24 -102.75 21.97
C LEU A 1063 131.60 -102.98 21.30
N ARG A 1064 132.03 -102.06 20.43
CA ARG A 1064 133.36 -102.12 19.80
C ARG A 1064 134.48 -102.00 20.83
N TRP A 1065 134.35 -101.14 21.84
CA TRP A 1065 135.39 -100.96 22.86
C TRP A 1065 135.60 -102.20 23.74
N GLN A 1066 134.50 -102.85 24.15
CA GLN A 1066 134.58 -104.06 24.99
C GLN A 1066 135.32 -105.23 24.31
N GLN A 1067 135.29 -105.30 22.97
CA GLN A 1067 135.96 -106.36 22.20
C GLN A 1067 137.48 -106.18 22.09
N PHE A 1068 137.98 -104.95 22.03
CA PHE A 1068 139.41 -104.65 21.77
C PHE A 1068 140.22 -104.32 23.04
N ARG A 1069 139.72 -104.67 24.23
CA ARG A 1069 140.35 -104.38 25.53
C ARG A 1069 141.65 -105.19 25.74
N PRO A 1070 142.83 -104.56 25.89
CA PRO A 1070 144.10 -105.25 26.17
C PRO A 1070 144.12 -105.92 27.55
N ARG A 1071 144.75 -107.10 27.72
CA ARG A 1071 144.80 -107.86 29.01
C ARG A 1071 146.23 -107.99 29.55
N GLU A 1072 146.38 -108.16 30.87
CA GLU A 1072 147.68 -108.20 31.59
C GLU A 1072 148.68 -109.28 31.11
N GLN A 1073 148.25 -110.28 30.33
CA GLN A 1073 149.14 -111.28 29.74
C GLN A 1073 149.94 -110.76 28.54
N ASP A 1074 149.54 -109.64 27.93
CA ASP A 1074 150.26 -109.03 26.81
C ASP A 1074 151.48 -108.18 27.26
N MET A 1075 151.77 -108.15 28.57
CA MET A 1075 152.83 -107.35 29.20
C MET A 1075 154.25 -107.92 29.00
N GLU A 1076 154.39 -109.17 28.57
CA GLU A 1076 155.70 -109.82 28.37
C GLU A 1076 156.34 -109.52 26.99
N ASP A 1077 155.57 -108.98 26.01
CA ASP A 1077 156.02 -108.72 24.64
C ASP A 1077 156.03 -107.21 24.27
N GLU A 1078 157.21 -106.59 24.18
CA GLU A 1078 157.41 -105.13 24.01
C GLU A 1078 156.77 -104.54 22.73
N LYS A 1079 156.60 -105.34 21.66
CA LYS A 1079 155.95 -104.90 20.40
C LYS A 1079 154.42 -104.81 20.50
N LYS A 1080 153.78 -105.73 21.24
CA LYS A 1080 152.30 -105.76 21.39
C LYS A 1080 151.79 -104.64 22.28
N CYS A 1081 152.60 -104.19 23.25
CA CYS A 1081 152.30 -103.03 24.08
C CYS A 1081 152.12 -101.73 23.27
N ARG A 1082 152.98 -101.48 22.27
CA ARG A 1082 152.90 -100.24 21.46
C ARG A 1082 151.70 -100.21 20.50
N GLU A 1083 151.30 -101.37 19.95
CA GLU A 1083 150.11 -101.45 19.08
C GLU A 1083 148.82 -101.24 19.88
N SER A 1084 148.75 -101.81 21.09
CA SER A 1084 147.63 -101.62 22.01
C SER A 1084 147.47 -100.14 22.40
N LEU A 1085 148.57 -99.44 22.72
CA LEU A 1085 148.56 -98.00 23.04
C LEU A 1085 148.07 -97.10 21.89
N LYS A 1086 148.37 -97.44 20.63
CA LYS A 1086 147.85 -96.70 19.47
C LYS A 1086 146.33 -96.87 19.33
N LEU A 1087 145.83 -98.09 19.51
CA LEU A 1087 144.40 -98.40 19.39
C LEU A 1087 143.57 -97.68 20.46
N VAL A 1088 144.12 -97.52 21.68
CA VAL A 1088 143.50 -96.71 22.75
C VAL A 1088 143.39 -95.22 22.34
N ARG A 1089 144.43 -94.63 21.74
CA ARG A 1089 144.41 -93.20 21.33
C ARG A 1089 143.44 -92.91 20.19
N ASP A 1090 143.31 -93.80 19.22
CA ASP A 1090 142.38 -93.60 18.11
C ASP A 1090 140.91 -93.65 18.59
N LYS A 1091 140.60 -94.51 19.57
CA LYS A 1091 139.27 -94.58 20.19
C LYS A 1091 138.95 -93.41 21.12
N GLU A 1092 139.96 -92.82 21.76
CA GLU A 1092 139.82 -91.57 22.53
C GLU A 1092 139.33 -90.40 21.65
N LYS A 1093 139.85 -90.29 20.42
CA LYS A 1093 139.40 -89.26 19.46
C LYS A 1093 137.96 -89.48 18.99
N GLU A 1094 137.57 -90.72 18.68
CA GLU A 1094 136.22 -91.06 18.22
C GLU A 1094 135.15 -90.71 19.28
N ILE A 1095 135.46 -90.87 20.58
CA ILE A 1095 134.56 -90.52 21.67
C ILE A 1095 134.49 -89.00 21.90
N GLN A 1096 135.59 -88.26 21.75
CA GLN A 1096 135.57 -86.79 21.86
C GLN A 1096 134.65 -86.13 20.83
N ASP A 1097 134.60 -86.65 19.59
CA ASP A 1097 133.71 -86.13 18.56
C ASP A 1097 132.24 -86.44 18.85
N LEU A 1098 131.93 -87.63 19.39
CA LEU A 1098 130.59 -87.98 19.86
C LEU A 1098 130.14 -87.13 21.06
N MET A 1099 131.04 -86.75 21.97
CA MET A 1099 130.70 -85.86 23.08
C MET A 1099 130.24 -84.46 22.61
N LYS A 1100 130.83 -83.92 21.54
CA LYS A 1100 130.38 -82.64 20.95
C LYS A 1100 128.99 -82.74 20.30
N GLN A 1101 128.66 -83.89 19.72
CA GLN A 1101 127.32 -84.13 19.16
C GLN A 1101 126.28 -84.35 20.27
N LYS A 1102 126.66 -85.01 21.37
CA LYS A 1102 125.86 -85.14 22.61
C LYS A 1102 125.46 -83.75 23.15
N GLU A 1103 126.41 -82.82 23.25
CA GLU A 1103 126.12 -81.45 23.74
C GLU A 1103 125.08 -80.71 22.87
N LYS A 1104 125.19 -80.80 21.53
CA LYS A 1104 124.23 -80.15 20.61
C LYS A 1104 122.81 -80.70 20.75
N ILE A 1105 122.65 -82.02 20.86
CA ILE A 1105 121.33 -82.64 21.01
C ILE A 1105 120.72 -82.28 22.37
N ILE A 1106 121.52 -82.18 23.43
CA ILE A 1106 121.03 -81.76 24.76
C ILE A 1106 120.55 -80.30 24.75
N GLU A 1107 121.24 -79.39 24.05
CA GLU A 1107 120.79 -78.00 23.88
C GLU A 1107 119.45 -77.93 23.11
N GLU A 1108 119.29 -78.71 22.04
CA GLU A 1108 118.03 -78.78 21.29
C GLU A 1108 116.88 -79.37 22.15
N PHE A 1109 117.13 -80.40 22.97
CA PHE A 1109 116.11 -80.96 23.88
C PHE A 1109 115.68 -79.97 24.98
N LYS A 1110 116.62 -79.18 25.52
CA LYS A 1110 116.32 -78.12 26.50
C LYS A 1110 115.44 -77.02 25.90
N LEU A 1111 115.72 -76.60 24.67
CA LEU A 1111 114.94 -75.58 23.96
C LEU A 1111 113.49 -75.99 23.70
N PHE A 1112 113.24 -77.29 23.45
CA PHE A 1112 111.90 -77.83 23.24
C PHE A 1112 111.22 -78.36 24.52
N GLY A 1113 111.89 -78.26 25.67
CA GLY A 1113 111.35 -78.69 26.97
C GLY A 1113 111.09 -80.20 27.07
N MET A 1114 111.87 -81.01 26.34
CA MET A 1114 111.78 -82.47 26.36
C MET A 1114 112.74 -83.07 27.40
N THR A 1115 112.44 -84.27 27.92
CA THR A 1115 113.22 -84.92 29.00
C THR A 1115 114.66 -85.20 28.58
N GLU A 1116 115.64 -84.73 29.36
CA GLU A 1116 117.07 -84.90 29.06
C GLU A 1116 117.46 -86.38 28.95
N PRO A 1117 118.03 -86.81 27.82
CA PRO A 1117 118.49 -88.17 27.67
C PRO A 1117 119.84 -88.43 28.35
N SER A 1118 119.94 -89.52 29.13
CA SER A 1118 121.17 -89.92 29.82
C SER A 1118 122.03 -90.84 28.95
N PHE A 1119 123.25 -90.43 28.62
CA PHE A 1119 124.21 -91.23 27.84
C PHE A 1119 125.22 -91.96 28.76
N GLN A 1120 124.73 -92.81 29.66
CA GLN A 1120 125.57 -93.56 30.62
C GLN A 1120 126.63 -94.42 29.91
N ASP A 1121 126.28 -94.96 28.73
CA ASP A 1121 127.14 -95.83 27.93
C ASP A 1121 128.40 -95.14 27.40
N LEU A 1122 128.33 -93.85 27.07
CA LEU A 1122 129.47 -93.06 26.59
C LEU A 1122 130.39 -92.65 27.75
N ASP A 1123 129.81 -92.34 28.91
CA ASP A 1123 130.54 -91.90 30.10
C ASP A 1123 131.28 -93.09 30.76
N GLU A 1124 130.71 -94.29 30.75
CA GLU A 1124 131.36 -95.53 31.19
C GLU A 1124 132.59 -95.88 30.32
N VAL A 1125 132.44 -95.83 28.99
CA VAL A 1125 133.53 -96.17 28.06
C VAL A 1125 134.68 -95.17 28.16
N SER A 1126 134.39 -93.89 28.37
CA SER A 1126 135.39 -92.84 28.58
C SER A 1126 136.20 -93.05 29.87
N ASN A 1127 135.53 -93.42 30.96
CA ASN A 1127 136.18 -93.74 32.23
C ASN A 1127 137.07 -94.99 32.13
N ASP A 1128 136.61 -96.02 31.42
CA ASP A 1128 137.39 -97.26 31.20
C ASP A 1128 138.65 -97.01 30.35
N ILE A 1129 138.55 -96.21 29.29
CA ILE A 1129 139.71 -95.79 28.48
C ILE A 1129 140.71 -95.02 29.34
N ALA A 1130 140.25 -94.12 30.20
CA ALA A 1130 141.10 -93.34 31.09
C ALA A 1130 141.83 -94.22 32.12
N GLN A 1131 141.17 -95.26 32.67
CA GLN A 1131 141.82 -96.21 33.58
C GLN A 1131 142.89 -97.05 32.89
N ILE A 1132 142.61 -97.58 31.69
CA ILE A 1132 143.59 -98.37 30.94
C ILE A 1132 144.79 -97.51 30.53
N LYS A 1133 144.56 -96.26 30.15
CA LYS A 1133 145.63 -95.29 29.84
C LYS A 1133 146.54 -95.03 31.05
N ASN A 1134 146.01 -94.96 32.26
CA ASN A 1134 146.82 -94.79 33.47
C ASN A 1134 147.68 -96.03 33.78
N VAL A 1135 147.13 -97.23 33.59
CA VAL A 1135 147.89 -98.49 33.82
C VAL A 1135 148.97 -98.68 32.76
N TRP A 1136 148.66 -98.40 31.49
CA TRP A 1136 149.58 -98.66 30.37
C TRP A 1136 150.55 -97.49 30.09
N GLY A 1137 150.23 -96.27 30.54
CA GLY A 1137 151.10 -95.09 30.42
C GLY A 1137 152.37 -95.15 31.28
N GLY A 1138 152.42 -96.02 32.29
CA GLY A 1138 153.63 -96.27 33.09
C GLY A 1138 154.78 -96.91 32.30
N TYR A 1139 154.48 -97.58 31.18
CA TYR A 1139 155.43 -98.28 30.31
C TYR A 1139 155.90 -97.43 29.11
N GLU A 1140 155.57 -96.13 29.07
CA GLU A 1140 155.91 -95.21 27.98
C GLU A 1140 157.24 -94.44 28.21
N LYS A 1141 158.06 -94.85 29.19
CA LYS A 1141 159.42 -94.32 29.41
C LYS A 1141 160.53 -95.28 28.98
#